data_AF-A0AAD2G1F4-F1
#
_entry.id   AF-A0AAD2G1F4-F1
#
_cell.length_a   1.000
_cell.length_b   1.000
_cell.length_c   1.000
_cell.angle_alpha   90.00
_cell.angle_beta   90.00
_cell.angle_gamma   90.00
#
_symmetry.space_group_name_H-M   'P 1'
#
loop_
_entity.id
_entity.type
_entity.pdbx_description
1 polymer ?
#
loop_
_entity_poly.entity_id
_entity_poly.type
_entity_poly.pdbx_seq_one_letter_code
_entity_poly.pdbx_strand_id
1 'polypeptide(L)'
;MATSNASNEKTESSFLRSPHTWESLGKIEKDDDFYQALDFEHFNSAQQAAITGDSDDFVQLRAALDARTKHNGRDLHKRCFRAIQERVQMKERNGCFNFDLVNNFVHAEPIGCFTVSPCKGYIAIGTHCGGNYDGGGSIQIFEIATGQAVNQGYGGIEGGIGWSGHARMMQWIPEEDRKGIIAYCYHTNGFGYCYPTDEMEYPEIECFPLDGKDEPCPFTLSPTGTFAIGYGYNEEETVPGGTTDGDDELEYFDNEVPDHLKDEDGDAPGLGDWNYMMFANGGERLQGTTYNSAIAVDMDTRKLIYIAEGVRGESAWTQDGNLFAHSSPHLTIRNAATGEIIQEFPEYKGASELHWAVVYEEKTAEKANDSEDDEQVQQYRLAMVVGGQYDPNYSAKDEAVLGTLGNSVMEKLRKAKRARMEFKPPGVYVFDVSMEQQEFLCQLPTSTGFPTRNMFFADQNLWSWSPCGTMGAAMDKTAKVEIWHMPKGAKENDENPVFQKLSGFSVSESTLAIAFGKDSSVVTIGENVLEFSNAKDGSIIRTVDRAQFATAYAELSPVGASAMRVGDKDFGDEDAYNSFETNYSLLPILDKAGNAFNACSTKKGALLCPITMLEEAMKHCHFSFNNSHSWPLEWADFKTCESLRDLIDDPLFPLPKDMREKVRLAAETPTVMPQVKTLVNEDASVTASNLVESWLEMKEKDIESQGGGIIQDQLYDVCLVYINEGQIEKALDLATKIKPVFISRTSALCDAATMLLMKGQSEDAKPFVHEANSSLESFDVTKYTNLTFLYAPFMAMELALGDEEKARSFEAKAREDIDNENNPGEKYRCLARSFFLVERFTSAIGVLDEGRQKHLNYSRIIPIFLENKKVNNDVIVGLMNAVIMKATSADSGSFSSSQNIAMAISQCFAERGEHEKALELMKDHDKLFKSIRTVEAEIDVIRRLKEANEEAKAMAALDERIKQSRPYKSSLNSWLRALVVLELDSEYPADLLNELLAEMEKAIPAELNSRYTGPERFIEDLAWVEGRLGREDQFLAILKQSVNRQNFQLIAYLSLLNGSRSDNCRDIIFAELKQTVEGNPATVDSFLSLAHASHSMGNQSSMETYFEIAAQMASKNDDPSSKLRQVMQSQLKVNDLGGAYQTWRRVVPGDRSYIGREFLEALMKVKHYSGVMQYVEQLPSKDGKTNATFSAICFTYNGIGDDVHSWR
;
A
#
# COMPACT_ATOMS: atom_id res chain seq x y z
N MET A 1 13.05 36.34 -62.87
CA MET A 1 12.42 35.83 -64.10
C MET A 1 12.58 34.32 -64.07
N ALA A 2 11.57 33.58 -63.60
CA ALA A 2 10.44 33.06 -64.39
C ALA A 2 10.85 31.71 -65.05
N THR A 3 10.12 30.60 -65.01
CA THR A 3 8.71 30.28 -64.69
C THR A 3 8.58 28.73 -64.83
N SER A 4 7.87 28.04 -63.92
CA SER A 4 6.53 27.42 -64.13
C SER A 4 6.50 26.09 -64.93
N ASN A 5 5.61 25.11 -64.76
CA ASN A 5 4.40 24.98 -63.95
C ASN A 5 3.79 23.56 -64.10
N ALA A 6 2.85 23.27 -63.19
CA ALA A 6 1.66 22.40 -63.27
C ALA A 6 1.78 20.94 -62.74
N SER A 7 0.86 20.39 -61.93
CA SER A 7 -0.35 20.85 -61.18
C SER A 7 -0.97 19.59 -60.51
N ASN A 8 -1.22 19.57 -59.19
CA ASN A 8 -2.52 19.71 -58.45
C ASN A 8 -3.63 18.67 -58.68
N GLU A 9 -4.07 18.02 -57.58
CA GLU A 9 -5.45 17.97 -56.99
C GLU A 9 -5.42 17.05 -55.73
N LYS A 10 -5.59 17.53 -54.49
CA LYS A 10 -6.77 18.00 -53.71
C LYS A 10 -7.75 16.91 -53.23
N THR A 11 -7.90 16.78 -51.92
CA THR A 11 -9.23 16.79 -51.25
C THR A 11 -9.10 17.20 -49.77
N GLU A 12 -9.57 18.41 -49.47
CA GLU A 12 -9.95 18.90 -48.15
C GLU A 12 -11.34 18.34 -47.78
N SER A 13 -11.58 17.94 -46.54
CA SER A 13 -12.94 17.76 -46.01
C SER A 13 -13.14 18.54 -44.71
N SER A 14 -13.95 19.57 -44.85
CA SER A 14 -14.66 20.41 -43.89
C SER A 14 -15.22 19.74 -42.63
N PHE A 15 -15.10 20.42 -41.49
CA PHE A 15 -16.19 20.58 -40.51
C PHE A 15 -16.17 22.02 -39.96
N LEU A 16 -16.90 22.91 -40.63
CA LEU A 16 -17.39 24.17 -40.08
C LEU A 16 -18.71 23.87 -39.37
N ARG A 17 -18.78 24.03 -38.04
CA ARG A 17 -20.07 24.20 -37.35
C ARG A 17 -20.37 25.69 -37.26
N SER A 18 -21.51 26.05 -37.85
CA SER A 18 -22.18 27.35 -37.82
C SER A 18 -22.40 27.85 -36.38
N PRO A 19 -22.33 29.17 -36.12
CA PRO A 19 -22.88 29.75 -34.91
C PRO A 19 -24.41 29.82 -35.04
N HIS A 20 -25.14 29.00 -34.30
CA HIS A 20 -26.58 29.20 -34.14
C HIS A 20 -26.82 30.34 -33.16
N THR A 21 -27.53 31.36 -33.64
CA THR A 21 -28.02 32.52 -32.89
C THR A 21 -29.04 32.10 -31.83
N TRP A 22 -28.83 32.56 -30.60
CA TRP A 22 -29.61 32.29 -29.38
C TRP A 22 -30.82 33.23 -29.21
N GLU A 23 -31.54 33.59 -30.28
CA GLU A 23 -32.58 34.65 -30.23
C GLU A 23 -34.04 34.18 -30.12
N SER A 24 -34.34 32.92 -29.75
CA SER A 24 -35.73 32.47 -29.65
C SER A 24 -36.13 31.79 -28.34
N LEU A 25 -35.61 32.25 -27.20
CA LEU A 25 -36.16 31.88 -25.89
C LEU A 25 -37.14 32.97 -25.44
N GLY A 26 -38.41 32.60 -25.32
CA GLY A 26 -39.47 33.48 -24.84
C GLY A 26 -39.11 34.05 -23.47
N LYS A 27 -39.41 35.35 -23.29
CA LYS A 27 -39.29 36.03 -21.99
C LYS A 27 -40.02 35.22 -20.92
N ILE A 28 -39.24 34.77 -19.95
CA ILE A 28 -39.71 34.15 -18.71
C ILE A 28 -40.37 35.26 -17.89
N GLU A 29 -41.59 35.06 -17.41
CA GLU A 29 -42.15 35.90 -16.35
C GLU A 29 -41.34 35.64 -15.08
N LYS A 30 -40.54 36.63 -14.66
CA LYS A 30 -39.83 36.59 -13.40
C LYS A 30 -40.85 36.51 -12.27
N ASP A 31 -40.61 35.65 -11.30
CA ASP A 31 -41.32 35.69 -10.03
C ASP A 31 -40.82 36.95 -9.27
N ASP A 32 -41.45 38.08 -9.55
CA ASP A 32 -40.98 39.41 -9.12
C ASP A 32 -40.87 39.53 -7.59
N ASP A 33 -41.62 38.71 -6.84
CA ASP A 33 -41.57 38.67 -5.37
C ASP A 33 -40.29 38.00 -4.83
N PHE A 34 -39.71 37.03 -5.55
CA PHE A 34 -38.45 36.37 -5.17
C PHE A 34 -37.25 37.31 -5.35
N TYR A 35 -37.21 38.02 -6.49
CA TYR A 35 -36.11 38.91 -6.84
C TYR A 35 -36.15 40.24 -6.07
N GLN A 36 -37.32 40.75 -5.71
CA GLN A 36 -37.42 41.96 -4.85
C GLN A 36 -36.95 41.72 -3.40
N ALA A 37 -36.92 40.47 -2.93
CA ALA A 37 -36.46 40.13 -1.57
C ALA A 37 -34.92 40.02 -1.46
N LEU A 38 -34.21 39.87 -2.57
CA LEU A 38 -32.75 39.90 -2.63
C LEU A 38 -32.33 41.36 -2.74
N ASP A 39 -31.99 42.01 -1.63
CA ASP A 39 -31.48 43.39 -1.64
C ASP A 39 -30.21 43.49 -2.51
N PHE A 40 -30.37 43.81 -3.79
CA PHE A 40 -29.34 43.67 -4.83
C PHE A 40 -28.26 44.74 -4.76
N GLU A 41 -28.46 45.82 -3.99
CA GLU A 41 -27.54 46.96 -3.90
C GLU A 41 -26.14 46.59 -3.35
N HIS A 42 -26.01 45.41 -2.74
CA HIS A 42 -24.77 44.90 -2.15
C HIS A 42 -24.00 43.91 -3.04
N PHE A 43 -24.53 43.54 -4.22
CA PHE A 43 -23.86 42.64 -5.15
C PHE A 43 -23.28 43.43 -6.31
N ASN A 44 -22.05 43.10 -6.73
CA ASN A 44 -21.51 43.64 -7.97
C ASN A 44 -22.28 43.07 -9.18
N SER A 45 -22.13 43.69 -10.35
CA SER A 45 -22.87 43.31 -11.55
C SER A 45 -22.66 41.85 -11.97
N ALA A 46 -21.49 41.27 -11.71
CA ALA A 46 -21.17 39.87 -12.03
C ALA A 46 -21.86 38.90 -11.06
N GLN A 47 -21.87 39.23 -9.76
CA GLN A 47 -22.60 38.49 -8.74
C GLN A 47 -24.11 38.59 -8.94
N GLN A 48 -24.62 39.77 -9.31
CA GLN A 48 -26.02 39.96 -9.69
C GLN A 48 -26.37 39.10 -10.90
N ALA A 49 -25.55 39.14 -11.97
CA ALA A 49 -25.75 38.32 -13.16
C ALA A 49 -25.70 36.82 -12.86
N ALA A 50 -24.79 36.37 -11.98
CA ALA A 50 -24.74 34.98 -11.54
C ALA A 50 -25.99 34.57 -10.73
N ILE A 51 -26.48 35.45 -9.84
CA ILE A 51 -27.70 35.22 -9.05
C ILE A 51 -28.96 35.26 -9.94
N THR A 52 -29.06 36.15 -10.92
CA THR A 52 -30.21 36.28 -11.84
C THR A 52 -30.19 35.27 -12.96
N GLY A 53 -29.04 34.66 -13.24
CA GLY A 53 -28.88 33.62 -14.26
C GLY A 53 -28.51 34.14 -15.63
N ASP A 54 -28.02 35.39 -15.65
CA ASP A 54 -27.44 36.03 -16.82
C ASP A 54 -25.95 35.67 -16.97
N SER A 55 -25.35 34.94 -16.01
CA SER A 55 -23.98 34.40 -16.06
C SER A 55 -23.94 32.92 -15.65
N ASP A 56 -23.12 32.12 -16.36
CA ASP A 56 -22.82 30.70 -16.06
C ASP A 56 -21.62 30.55 -15.07
N ASP A 57 -21.11 31.66 -14.55
CA ASP A 57 -19.96 31.69 -13.63
C ASP A 57 -20.37 31.32 -12.19
N PHE A 58 -20.20 30.04 -11.84
CA PHE A 58 -20.49 29.51 -10.50
C PHE A 58 -19.50 29.99 -9.43
N VAL A 59 -18.30 30.44 -9.81
CA VAL A 59 -17.30 31.02 -8.89
C VAL A 59 -17.81 32.35 -8.34
N GLN A 60 -18.38 33.20 -9.20
CA GLN A 60 -19.00 34.46 -8.78
C GLN A 60 -20.25 34.23 -7.91
N LEU A 61 -21.00 33.16 -8.17
CA LEU A 61 -22.14 32.77 -7.33
C LEU A 61 -21.69 32.33 -5.94
N ARG A 62 -20.62 31.53 -5.84
CA ARG A 62 -20.00 31.13 -4.57
C ARG A 62 -19.46 32.34 -3.80
N ALA A 63 -18.73 33.23 -4.46
CA ALA A 63 -18.22 34.46 -3.84
C ALA A 63 -19.35 35.37 -3.32
N ALA A 64 -20.47 35.45 -4.04
CA ALA A 64 -21.66 36.18 -3.61
C ALA A 64 -22.32 35.56 -2.37
N LEU A 65 -22.37 34.22 -2.31
CA LEU A 65 -22.89 33.46 -1.16
C LEU A 65 -21.99 33.66 0.07
N ASP A 66 -20.68 33.49 -0.08
CA ASP A 66 -19.68 33.61 1.00
C ASP A 66 -19.63 35.03 1.59
N ALA A 67 -19.72 36.07 0.75
CA ALA A 67 -19.75 37.46 1.19
C ALA A 67 -20.96 37.77 2.09
N ARG A 68 -22.09 37.07 1.92
CA ARG A 68 -23.30 37.27 2.72
C ARG A 68 -23.52 36.28 3.86
N THR A 69 -22.80 35.16 3.92
CA THR A 69 -22.76 34.26 5.10
C THR A 69 -22.39 35.04 6.36
N LYS A 70 -21.60 36.12 6.21
CA LYS A 70 -21.26 37.07 7.28
C LYS A 70 -22.43 37.92 7.80
N HIS A 71 -23.57 38.02 7.09
CA HIS A 71 -24.60 39.01 7.38
C HIS A 71 -26.05 38.52 7.47
N ASN A 72 -26.51 37.49 6.72
CA ASN A 72 -27.97 37.23 6.57
C ASN A 72 -28.43 35.75 6.62
N GLY A 73 -27.70 34.86 7.30
CA GLY A 73 -28.23 33.58 7.79
C GLY A 73 -28.67 32.53 6.76
N ARG A 74 -28.92 31.31 7.29
CA ARG A 74 -29.21 30.04 6.60
C ARG A 74 -30.30 30.09 5.51
N ASP A 75 -31.26 31.00 5.61
CA ASP A 75 -32.41 31.07 4.68
C ASP A 75 -32.06 31.58 3.28
N LEU A 76 -31.06 32.47 3.15
CA LEU A 76 -30.60 32.96 1.85
C LEU A 76 -29.86 31.85 1.08
N HIS A 77 -29.03 31.07 1.77
CA HIS A 77 -28.34 29.91 1.20
C HIS A 77 -29.34 28.91 0.61
N LYS A 78 -30.40 28.56 1.37
CA LYS A 78 -31.47 27.68 0.90
C LYS A 78 -32.15 28.20 -0.37
N ARG A 79 -32.38 29.51 -0.46
CA ARG A 79 -33.02 30.15 -1.62
C ARG A 79 -32.12 30.14 -2.86
N CYS A 80 -30.84 30.47 -2.72
CA CYS A 80 -29.88 30.41 -3.82
C CYS A 80 -29.63 28.97 -4.27
N PHE A 81 -29.57 28.03 -3.33
CA PHE A 81 -29.47 26.60 -3.64
C PHE A 81 -30.66 26.10 -4.45
N ARG A 82 -31.90 26.47 -4.05
CA ARG A 82 -33.11 26.15 -4.81
C ARG A 82 -33.04 26.73 -6.24
N ALA A 83 -32.52 27.95 -6.41
CA ALA A 83 -32.30 28.55 -7.73
C ALA A 83 -31.27 27.77 -8.58
N ILE A 84 -30.19 27.24 -7.97
CA ILE A 84 -29.22 26.36 -8.64
C ILE A 84 -29.90 25.05 -9.07
N GLN A 85 -30.68 24.41 -8.18
CA GLN A 85 -31.41 23.17 -8.50
C GLN A 85 -32.41 23.37 -9.65
N GLU A 86 -33.18 24.46 -9.62
CA GLU A 86 -34.13 24.79 -10.69
C GLU A 86 -33.42 25.01 -12.03
N ARG A 87 -32.24 25.64 -12.05
CA ARG A 87 -31.43 25.80 -13.26
C ARG A 87 -30.84 24.49 -13.77
N VAL A 88 -30.33 23.65 -12.87
CA VAL A 88 -29.79 22.33 -13.24
C VAL A 88 -30.88 21.46 -13.83
N GLN A 89 -32.08 21.44 -13.24
CA GLN A 89 -33.24 20.73 -13.80
C GLN A 89 -33.67 21.26 -15.17
N MET A 90 -33.48 22.56 -15.46
CA MET A 90 -33.73 23.12 -16.80
C MET A 90 -32.65 22.75 -17.83
N LYS A 91 -31.37 22.70 -17.45
CA LYS A 91 -30.25 22.33 -18.34
C LYS A 91 -30.08 20.81 -18.52
N GLU A 92 -30.52 19.98 -17.57
CA GLU A 92 -30.48 18.50 -17.63
C GLU A 92 -31.31 17.90 -18.78
N ARG A 93 -32.23 18.65 -19.41
CA ARG A 93 -32.78 18.26 -20.72
C ARG A 93 -31.68 18.00 -21.78
N ASN A 94 -30.45 18.46 -21.51
CA ASN A 94 -29.25 18.27 -22.33
C ASN A 94 -28.14 17.41 -21.66
N GLY A 95 -28.34 16.87 -20.44
CA GLY A 95 -27.51 15.77 -19.88
C GLY A 95 -26.15 16.09 -19.21
N CYS A 96 -25.89 17.30 -18.68
CA CYS A 96 -24.50 17.68 -18.30
C CYS A 96 -24.20 18.00 -16.81
N PHE A 97 -25.06 17.69 -15.83
CA PHE A 97 -24.79 18.04 -14.43
C PHE A 97 -25.14 16.91 -13.45
N ASN A 98 -24.27 16.65 -12.47
CA ASN A 98 -24.40 15.66 -11.40
C ASN A 98 -24.30 16.32 -10.02
N PHE A 99 -24.99 15.72 -9.07
CA PHE A 99 -25.12 16.19 -7.71
C PHE A 99 -24.90 14.99 -6.79
N ASP A 100 -23.74 14.96 -6.15
CA ASP A 100 -23.20 13.77 -5.48
C ASP A 100 -23.07 14.02 -3.98
N LEU A 101 -23.46 13.06 -3.16
CA LEU A 101 -23.20 13.11 -1.73
C LEU A 101 -21.75 12.61 -1.52
N VAL A 102 -20.91 13.39 -0.84
CA VAL A 102 -19.49 13.05 -0.60
C VAL A 102 -19.16 13.08 0.90
N ASN A 103 -18.18 12.27 1.31
CA ASN A 103 -17.63 12.35 2.67
C ASN A 103 -16.69 13.56 2.78
N ASN A 104 -16.54 14.04 4.00
CA ASN A 104 -15.65 15.10 4.41
C ASN A 104 -14.17 14.68 4.62
N PHE A 105 -13.80 13.39 4.51
CA PHE A 105 -12.43 12.90 4.78
C PHE A 105 -11.98 11.71 3.89
N VAL A 106 -10.70 11.70 3.47
CA VAL A 106 -10.13 10.71 2.51
C VAL A 106 -8.78 10.11 2.96
N HIS A 107 -8.40 10.18 4.25
CA HIS A 107 -7.09 9.70 4.71
C HIS A 107 -7.15 8.34 5.42
N ALA A 108 -6.47 7.33 4.87
CA ALA A 108 -6.27 6.03 5.54
C ALA A 108 -4.90 5.90 6.22
N GLU A 109 -3.92 6.66 5.75
CA GLU A 109 -2.50 6.58 6.14
C GLU A 109 -2.06 7.77 7.00
N PRO A 110 -0.93 7.66 7.73
CA PRO A 110 -0.36 8.78 8.47
C PRO A 110 -0.08 9.99 7.58
N ILE A 111 -0.22 11.18 8.16
CA ILE A 111 0.18 12.43 7.52
C ILE A 111 1.69 12.30 7.21
N GLY A 112 2.09 12.54 5.96
CA GLY A 112 3.49 12.48 5.52
C GLY A 112 4.10 13.86 5.36
N CYS A 113 3.30 14.85 4.94
CA CYS A 113 3.72 16.24 4.80
C CYS A 113 2.53 17.20 4.99
N PHE A 114 2.82 18.48 5.19
CA PHE A 114 1.79 19.52 5.27
C PHE A 114 2.32 20.86 4.78
N THR A 115 1.42 21.78 4.44
CA THR A 115 1.79 23.16 4.13
C THR A 115 0.66 24.13 4.45
N VAL A 116 1.01 25.32 4.91
CA VAL A 116 0.04 26.38 5.25
C VAL A 116 -0.02 27.40 4.13
N SER A 117 -1.23 27.79 3.75
CA SER A 117 -1.45 28.72 2.65
C SER A 117 -0.80 30.09 2.94
N PRO A 118 -0.43 30.87 1.90
CA PRO A 118 0.18 32.18 2.09
C PRO A 118 -0.69 33.12 2.92
N CYS A 119 -2.02 33.03 2.78
CA CYS A 119 -2.98 33.81 3.57
C CYS A 119 -3.17 33.28 5.01
N LYS A 120 -2.49 32.20 5.39
CA LYS A 120 -2.60 31.51 6.69
C LYS A 120 -4.02 31.08 7.04
N GLY A 121 -4.90 31.00 6.03
CA GLY A 121 -6.29 30.62 6.19
C GLY A 121 -6.51 29.11 6.12
N TYR A 122 -5.61 28.41 5.44
CA TYR A 122 -5.78 27.00 5.11
C TYR A 122 -4.50 26.22 5.41
N ILE A 123 -4.67 24.95 5.78
CA ILE A 123 -3.60 23.96 5.86
C ILE A 123 -3.95 22.82 4.91
N ALA A 124 -3.01 22.46 4.05
CA ALA A 124 -3.07 21.24 3.27
C ALA A 124 -2.22 20.17 3.95
N ILE A 125 -2.72 18.94 3.99
CA ILE A 125 -2.00 17.77 4.47
C ILE A 125 -1.96 16.72 3.36
N GLY A 126 -0.82 16.04 3.23
CA GLY A 126 -0.61 14.92 2.33
C GLY A 126 -0.31 13.67 3.13
N THR A 127 -0.83 12.52 2.72
CA THR A 127 -0.50 11.22 3.33
C THR A 127 0.39 10.38 2.43
N HIS A 128 1.26 9.60 3.04
CA HIS A 128 2.03 8.56 2.34
C HIS A 128 1.10 7.44 1.83
N CYS A 129 1.57 6.58 0.94
CA CYS A 129 0.82 5.39 0.46
C CYS A 129 0.84 4.21 1.45
N GLY A 130 1.44 4.37 2.64
CA GLY A 130 1.62 3.28 3.60
C GLY A 130 2.31 2.06 3.00
N GLY A 131 1.77 0.87 3.30
CA GLY A 131 2.23 -0.41 2.72
C GLY A 131 1.58 -0.78 1.39
N ASN A 132 0.61 0.01 0.91
CA ASN A 132 -0.12 -0.22 -0.32
C ASN A 132 0.18 0.89 -1.33
N TYR A 133 1.31 0.76 -2.01
CA TYR A 133 1.79 1.73 -2.98
C TYR A 133 0.72 2.12 -4.02
N ASP A 134 0.02 1.10 -4.56
CA ASP A 134 -1.05 1.24 -5.55
C ASP A 134 -2.33 1.85 -4.96
N GLY A 135 -2.53 1.76 -3.63
CA GLY A 135 -3.62 2.44 -2.93
C GLY A 135 -3.45 3.96 -2.88
N GLY A 136 -2.23 4.43 -3.12
CA GLY A 136 -1.88 5.85 -3.16
C GLY A 136 -2.04 6.58 -1.83
N GLY A 137 -1.77 7.87 -1.85
CA GLY A 137 -2.00 8.80 -0.74
C GLY A 137 -3.16 9.74 -1.03
N SER A 138 -3.36 10.71 -0.15
CA SER A 138 -4.38 11.73 -0.33
C SER A 138 -3.98 13.13 0.14
N ILE A 139 -4.55 14.16 -0.51
CA ILE A 139 -4.49 15.57 -0.11
C ILE A 139 -5.82 16.01 0.49
N GLN A 140 -5.78 16.58 1.69
CA GLN A 140 -6.93 17.24 2.31
C GLN A 140 -6.54 18.63 2.80
N ILE A 141 -7.48 19.57 2.65
CA ILE A 141 -7.30 20.97 2.96
C ILE A 141 -8.32 21.34 4.02
N PHE A 142 -7.83 21.98 5.08
CA PHE A 142 -8.64 22.45 6.20
C PHE A 142 -8.57 23.97 6.29
N GLU A 143 -9.70 24.61 6.54
CA GLU A 143 -9.70 25.97 7.04
C GLU A 143 -9.23 25.98 8.50
N ILE A 144 -8.13 26.67 8.78
CA ILE A 144 -7.49 26.64 10.12
C ILE A 144 -8.41 27.25 11.19
N ALA A 145 -9.22 28.25 10.83
CA ALA A 145 -10.11 28.93 11.77
C ALA A 145 -11.26 28.06 12.28
N THR A 146 -11.67 27.06 11.51
CA THR A 146 -12.85 26.22 11.83
C THR A 146 -12.50 24.74 11.96
N GLY A 147 -11.32 24.32 11.49
CA GLY A 147 -10.95 22.92 11.31
C GLY A 147 -11.82 22.20 10.28
N GLN A 148 -12.58 22.91 9.45
CA GLN A 148 -13.42 22.28 8.43
C GLN A 148 -12.60 21.90 7.21
N ALA A 149 -12.75 20.66 6.75
CA ALA A 149 -12.28 20.25 5.44
C ALA A 149 -13.01 21.06 4.35
N VAL A 150 -12.27 21.67 3.43
CA VAL A 150 -12.80 22.56 2.39
C VAL A 150 -12.71 21.98 0.97
N ASN A 151 -12.08 20.82 0.81
CA ASN A 151 -12.06 20.04 -0.43
C ASN A 151 -12.63 18.63 -0.18
N GLN A 152 -12.90 17.89 -1.25
CA GLN A 152 -13.42 16.52 -1.17
C GLN A 152 -12.39 15.47 -0.78
N GLY A 153 -11.13 15.88 -0.59
CA GLY A 153 -9.99 15.00 -0.48
C GLY A 153 -9.63 14.40 -1.84
N TYR A 154 -8.41 14.64 -2.31
CA TYR A 154 -7.90 13.95 -3.50
C TYR A 154 -7.25 12.67 -3.00
N GLY A 155 -7.80 11.49 -3.33
CA GLY A 155 -7.23 10.20 -2.94
C GLY A 155 -6.76 9.39 -4.13
N GLY A 156 -6.00 8.31 -3.85
CA GLY A 156 -5.48 7.42 -4.89
C GLY A 156 -4.28 7.99 -5.64
N ILE A 157 -3.59 8.99 -5.09
CA ILE A 157 -2.39 9.56 -5.70
C ILE A 157 -1.26 8.54 -5.55
N GLU A 158 -0.91 7.87 -6.66
CA GLU A 158 0.01 6.73 -6.68
C GLU A 158 1.32 7.01 -5.95
N GLY A 159 1.75 6.04 -5.12
CA GLY A 159 2.96 6.16 -4.31
C GLY A 159 2.90 7.17 -3.15
N GLY A 160 1.77 7.86 -2.95
CA GLY A 160 1.57 8.73 -1.80
C GLY A 160 2.07 10.14 -2.01
N ILE A 161 1.80 11.02 -1.05
CA ILE A 161 2.15 12.44 -1.11
C ILE A 161 3.09 12.79 0.03
N GLY A 162 4.28 13.24 -0.36
CA GLY A 162 5.40 13.43 0.53
C GLY A 162 6.06 12.13 0.99
N TRP A 163 7.20 12.28 1.65
CA TRP A 163 8.05 11.19 2.09
C TRP A 163 8.64 11.50 3.46
N SER A 164 8.76 10.48 4.31
CA SER A 164 9.25 10.69 5.66
C SER A 164 10.69 11.21 5.66
N GLY A 165 10.96 12.27 6.40
CA GLY A 165 12.30 12.88 6.52
C GLY A 165 12.64 13.89 5.42
N HIS A 166 11.73 14.18 4.49
CA HIS A 166 11.91 15.21 3.46
C HIS A 166 10.98 16.40 3.71
N ALA A 167 11.53 17.61 3.74
CA ALA A 167 10.79 18.82 4.07
C ALA A 167 10.15 19.40 2.81
N ARG A 168 9.05 20.15 2.96
CA ARG A 168 8.43 20.94 1.90
C ARG A 168 8.06 20.16 0.65
N MET A 169 7.69 18.90 0.85
CA MET A 169 7.15 18.03 -0.19
C MET A 169 5.78 18.48 -0.69
N MET A 170 5.20 19.54 -0.10
CA MET A 170 3.96 20.18 -0.50
C MET A 170 4.08 21.70 -0.36
N GLN A 171 3.64 22.47 -1.36
CA GLN A 171 3.72 23.92 -1.38
C GLN A 171 2.49 24.54 -2.03
N TRP A 172 2.04 25.67 -1.47
CA TRP A 172 1.00 26.49 -2.09
C TRP A 172 1.60 27.43 -3.13
N ILE A 173 0.91 27.60 -4.26
CA ILE A 173 1.28 28.63 -5.25
C ILE A 173 1.00 30.02 -4.66
N PRO A 174 1.99 30.94 -4.67
CA PRO A 174 1.85 32.25 -4.03
C PRO A 174 1.03 33.27 -4.84
N GLU A 175 0.77 33.01 -6.12
CA GLU A 175 0.11 33.94 -7.04
C GLU A 175 -1.34 34.28 -6.65
N GLU A 176 -1.72 35.55 -6.81
CA GLU A 176 -3.01 36.04 -6.32
C GLU A 176 -4.22 35.57 -7.15
N ASP A 177 -4.00 35.31 -8.43
CA ASP A 177 -4.98 34.82 -9.40
C ASP A 177 -5.05 33.29 -9.44
N ARG A 178 -3.99 32.60 -8.97
CA ARG A 178 -3.90 31.15 -8.83
C ARG A 178 -4.11 30.63 -7.40
N LYS A 179 -4.73 31.45 -6.53
CA LYS A 179 -5.04 31.10 -5.13
C LYS A 179 -5.79 29.77 -5.07
N GLY A 180 -5.11 28.75 -4.57
CA GLY A 180 -5.68 27.42 -4.42
C GLY A 180 -4.69 26.34 -4.81
N ILE A 181 -3.88 26.53 -5.84
CA ILE A 181 -3.08 25.42 -6.37
C ILE A 181 -2.06 24.94 -5.32
N ILE A 182 -1.99 23.61 -5.17
CA ILE A 182 -1.04 22.93 -4.31
C ILE A 182 -0.13 22.11 -5.21
N ALA A 183 1.16 22.41 -5.19
CA ALA A 183 2.21 21.60 -5.76
C ALA A 183 2.71 20.58 -4.74
N TYR A 184 3.00 19.36 -5.17
CA TYR A 184 3.40 18.28 -4.29
C TYR A 184 4.32 17.27 -4.97
N CYS A 185 5.19 16.64 -4.17
CA CYS A 185 5.86 15.41 -4.54
C CYS A 185 4.94 14.22 -4.30
N TYR A 186 4.87 13.32 -5.26
CA TYR A 186 4.23 12.02 -5.11
C TYR A 186 5.10 10.94 -5.77
N HIS A 187 4.72 9.67 -5.60
CA HIS A 187 5.58 8.56 -6.01
C HIS A 187 6.96 8.63 -5.31
N THR A 188 7.97 7.97 -5.87
CA THR A 188 9.37 8.09 -5.44
C THR A 188 9.98 9.46 -5.77
N ASN A 189 9.59 10.08 -6.89
CA ASN A 189 10.28 11.22 -7.51
C ASN A 189 9.39 12.03 -8.45
N GLY A 190 8.07 11.82 -8.42
CA GLY A 190 7.10 12.53 -9.24
C GLY A 190 6.75 13.89 -8.65
N PHE A 191 6.49 14.86 -9.51
CA PHE A 191 6.03 16.19 -9.13
C PHE A 191 4.74 16.51 -9.88
N GLY A 192 3.80 17.10 -9.17
CA GLY A 192 2.60 17.62 -9.79
C GLY A 192 1.95 18.72 -8.97
N TYR A 193 0.88 19.27 -9.51
CA TYR A 193 0.00 20.16 -8.77
C TYR A 193 -1.47 19.84 -9.02
N CYS A 194 -2.30 20.21 -8.07
CA CYS A 194 -3.75 20.12 -8.17
C CYS A 194 -4.41 21.45 -7.80
N TYR A 195 -5.51 21.75 -8.46
CA TYR A 195 -6.45 22.77 -8.02
C TYR A 195 -7.40 22.15 -7.00
N PRO A 196 -7.48 22.65 -5.75
CA PRO A 196 -8.34 22.13 -4.69
C PRO A 196 -9.83 22.00 -4.99
N THR A 197 -10.27 22.64 -6.07
CA THR A 197 -11.66 22.79 -6.46
C THR A 197 -12.02 22.03 -7.72
N ASP A 198 -11.05 21.40 -8.39
CA ASP A 198 -11.27 20.82 -9.71
C ASP A 198 -11.38 19.29 -9.61
N GLU A 199 -12.19 18.69 -10.49
CA GLU A 199 -12.50 17.25 -10.53
C GLU A 199 -11.35 16.39 -11.11
N MET A 200 -10.13 16.49 -10.60
CA MET A 200 -9.03 15.68 -11.15
C MET A 200 -8.76 14.42 -10.33
N GLU A 201 -8.81 13.26 -11.00
CA GLU A 201 -8.29 11.98 -10.50
C GLU A 201 -6.75 11.94 -10.48
N TYR A 202 -6.08 12.81 -11.25
CA TYR A 202 -4.63 12.83 -11.42
C TYR A 202 -4.08 14.27 -11.31
N PRO A 203 -2.79 14.47 -11.00
CA PRO A 203 -2.18 15.78 -11.11
C PRO A 203 -2.36 16.32 -12.55
N GLU A 204 -2.59 17.63 -12.70
CA GLU A 204 -2.76 18.25 -14.02
C GLU A 204 -1.49 18.17 -14.86
N ILE A 205 -0.37 18.19 -14.16
CA ILE A 205 0.98 18.10 -14.69
C ILE A 205 1.71 17.05 -13.86
N GLU A 206 2.25 16.06 -14.54
CA GLU A 206 3.08 14.99 -13.98
C GLU A 206 4.46 15.12 -14.60
N CYS A 207 5.49 15.22 -13.76
CA CYS A 207 6.87 15.23 -14.22
C CYS A 207 7.70 14.26 -13.37
N PHE A 208 8.46 13.38 -14.04
CA PHE A 208 9.44 12.48 -13.45
C PHE A 208 10.86 12.89 -13.89
N PRO A 209 11.38 14.00 -13.36
CA PRO A 209 12.64 14.58 -13.85
C PRO A 209 13.86 13.67 -13.65
N LEU A 210 13.76 12.64 -12.79
CA LEU A 210 14.88 11.80 -12.37
C LEU A 210 14.52 10.33 -12.40
N ASP A 211 14.25 9.79 -13.59
CA ASP A 211 13.94 8.36 -13.79
C ASP A 211 14.88 7.46 -12.95
N GLY A 212 14.31 6.78 -11.94
CA GLY A 212 15.01 5.83 -11.07
C GLY A 212 15.62 6.35 -9.75
N LYS A 213 15.37 7.60 -9.31
CA LYS A 213 15.75 8.01 -7.94
C LYS A 213 14.75 7.47 -6.91
N ASP A 214 15.24 6.72 -5.92
CA ASP A 214 14.44 6.10 -4.85
C ASP A 214 14.04 7.08 -3.72
N GLU A 215 14.18 8.39 -3.93
CA GLU A 215 13.85 9.43 -2.94
C GLU A 215 13.33 10.71 -3.64
N PRO A 216 12.40 11.45 -3.00
CA PRO A 216 11.86 12.65 -3.61
C PRO A 216 12.90 13.75 -3.63
N CYS A 217 12.89 14.53 -4.69
CA CYS A 217 13.79 15.66 -4.81
C CYS A 217 13.18 16.93 -4.21
N PRO A 218 13.99 17.76 -3.54
CA PRO A 218 13.52 19.08 -3.15
C PRO A 218 13.06 19.83 -4.40
N PHE A 219 11.94 20.49 -4.27
CA PHE A 219 11.43 21.38 -5.29
C PHE A 219 10.95 22.66 -4.66
N THR A 220 10.73 23.66 -5.49
CA THR A 220 9.99 24.86 -5.14
C THR A 220 9.28 25.36 -6.38
N LEU A 221 8.19 26.07 -6.18
CA LEU A 221 7.50 26.72 -7.27
C LEU A 221 7.83 28.21 -7.32
N SER A 222 8.06 28.72 -8.53
CA SER A 222 8.19 30.15 -8.76
C SER A 222 6.84 30.83 -8.57
N PRO A 223 6.82 32.16 -8.36
CA PRO A 223 5.58 32.92 -8.39
C PRO A 223 4.78 32.68 -9.68
N THR A 224 5.46 32.52 -10.82
CA THR A 224 4.86 32.32 -12.16
C THR A 224 4.40 30.88 -12.43
N GLY A 225 4.60 29.95 -11.49
CA GLY A 225 4.19 28.55 -11.62
C GLY A 225 5.24 27.61 -12.24
N THR A 226 6.47 28.06 -12.43
CA THR A 226 7.60 27.23 -12.91
C THR A 226 8.16 26.42 -11.74
N PHE A 227 8.32 25.10 -11.91
CA PHE A 227 8.99 24.24 -10.94
C PHE A 227 10.50 24.43 -11.04
N ALA A 228 11.17 24.64 -9.91
CA ALA A 228 12.58 24.37 -9.77
C ALA A 228 12.76 23.07 -9.00
N ILE A 229 13.60 22.17 -9.52
CA ILE A 229 13.81 20.83 -8.98
C ILE A 229 15.31 20.66 -8.74
N GLY A 230 15.68 20.32 -7.51
CA GLY A 230 17.07 20.11 -7.13
C GLY A 230 17.45 18.64 -7.25
N TYR A 231 18.51 18.31 -7.99
CA TYR A 231 19.00 16.94 -8.10
C TYR A 231 20.52 16.89 -8.25
N GLY A 232 21.19 15.99 -7.52
CA GLY A 232 22.61 15.71 -7.70
C GLY A 232 22.83 14.43 -8.49
N TYR A 233 23.34 14.54 -9.72
CA TYR A 233 24.15 13.47 -10.28
C TYR A 233 25.60 13.71 -9.81
N ASN A 234 26.31 12.65 -9.43
CA ASN A 234 27.70 12.68 -8.91
C ASN A 234 28.76 13.17 -9.93
N GLU A 235 28.39 14.00 -10.90
CA GLU A 235 29.35 14.66 -11.79
C GLU A 235 29.83 15.95 -11.10
N GLU A 236 31.09 15.94 -10.66
CA GLU A 236 31.72 16.83 -9.67
C GLU A 236 31.73 18.34 -10.00
N GLU A 237 31.05 18.79 -11.06
CA GLU A 237 31.18 20.17 -11.56
C GLU A 237 29.85 20.86 -11.91
N THR A 238 28.67 20.29 -11.62
CA THR A 238 27.38 20.88 -12.05
C THR A 238 26.61 21.53 -10.89
N VAL A 239 25.87 22.62 -11.17
CA VAL A 239 24.88 23.15 -10.22
C VAL A 239 23.71 22.15 -10.22
N PRO A 240 23.45 21.45 -9.10
CA PRO A 240 22.43 20.42 -9.09
C PRO A 240 21.06 21.04 -9.40
N GLY A 241 20.30 20.52 -10.36
CA GLY A 241 18.92 20.97 -10.59
C GLY A 241 18.60 21.61 -11.95
N GLY A 242 17.33 21.95 -12.12
CA GLY A 242 16.79 22.62 -13.29
C GLY A 242 15.38 23.16 -13.05
N THR A 243 14.80 23.76 -14.08
CA THR A 243 13.42 24.23 -14.09
C THR A 243 12.56 23.52 -15.11
N THR A 244 11.28 23.39 -14.83
CA THR A 244 10.28 22.93 -15.82
C THR A 244 8.98 23.70 -15.63
N ASP A 245 8.31 24.03 -16.74
CA ASP A 245 6.96 24.58 -16.73
C ASP A 245 5.89 23.47 -16.70
N GLY A 246 6.30 22.21 -16.65
CA GLY A 246 5.43 21.03 -16.54
C GLY A 246 5.34 20.15 -17.79
N ASP A 247 5.97 20.54 -18.90
CA ASP A 247 5.89 19.81 -20.16
C ASP A 247 6.93 18.67 -20.30
N ASP A 248 7.26 17.97 -19.21
CA ASP A 248 8.29 16.91 -19.09
C ASP A 248 9.75 17.31 -19.45
N GLU A 249 9.97 18.44 -20.11
CA GLU A 249 11.32 18.94 -20.41
C GLU A 249 11.87 19.69 -19.19
N LEU A 250 12.94 19.15 -18.61
CA LEU A 250 13.72 19.80 -17.56
C LEU A 250 14.82 20.64 -18.20
N GLU A 251 14.75 21.94 -17.97
CA GLU A 251 15.76 22.90 -18.37
C GLU A 251 16.81 23.05 -17.27
N TYR A 252 17.94 22.40 -17.47
CA TYR A 252 19.05 22.37 -16.51
C TYR A 252 19.64 23.76 -16.21
N PHE A 253 20.14 23.94 -14.98
CA PHE A 253 20.95 25.09 -14.63
C PHE A 253 22.28 25.09 -15.40
N ASP A 254 22.92 26.26 -15.53
CA ASP A 254 24.23 26.32 -16.15
C ASP A 254 25.24 25.58 -15.28
N ASN A 255 25.95 24.63 -15.89
CA ASN A 255 26.92 23.77 -15.21
C ASN A 255 28.21 24.52 -14.85
N GLU A 256 28.46 25.70 -15.42
CA GLU A 256 29.71 26.41 -15.14
C GLU A 256 29.63 27.18 -13.81
N VAL A 257 30.29 26.65 -12.76
CA VAL A 257 30.57 27.43 -11.54
C VAL A 257 31.47 28.62 -11.92
N PRO A 258 31.05 29.88 -11.67
CA PRO A 258 31.85 31.05 -11.98
C PRO A 258 33.26 30.97 -11.37
N ASP A 259 34.29 31.40 -12.09
CA ASP A 259 35.70 31.30 -11.65
C ASP A 259 35.99 31.94 -10.28
N HIS A 260 35.19 32.92 -9.88
CA HIS A 260 35.33 33.58 -8.57
C HIS A 260 34.69 32.81 -7.41
N LEU A 261 33.97 31.72 -7.69
CA LEU A 261 33.36 30.80 -6.72
C LEU A 261 34.08 29.44 -6.66
N LYS A 262 35.04 29.20 -7.57
CA LYS A 262 35.95 28.05 -7.51
C LYS A 262 36.97 28.26 -6.40
N ASP A 263 37.47 27.17 -5.84
CA ASP A 263 38.54 27.24 -4.83
C ASP A 263 39.89 27.67 -5.43
N GLU A 264 40.94 27.68 -4.60
CA GLU A 264 42.29 28.08 -5.03
C GLU A 264 42.90 27.15 -6.09
N ASP A 265 42.42 25.90 -6.18
CA ASP A 265 42.84 24.89 -7.15
C ASP A 265 42.03 24.96 -8.45
N GLY A 266 40.96 25.77 -8.48
CA GLY A 266 40.06 25.93 -9.61
C GLY A 266 38.96 24.87 -9.64
N ASP A 267 38.76 24.14 -8.54
CA ASP A 267 37.73 23.12 -8.43
C ASP A 267 36.42 23.75 -7.93
N ALA A 268 35.30 23.22 -8.42
CA ALA A 268 33.99 23.58 -7.88
C ALA A 268 33.85 22.98 -6.48
N PRO A 269 33.39 23.74 -5.48
CA PRO A 269 33.07 23.13 -4.18
C PRO A 269 31.94 22.13 -4.38
N GLY A 270 32.09 20.93 -3.80
CA GLY A 270 31.09 19.86 -3.95
C GLY A 270 29.71 20.30 -3.45
N LEU A 271 28.86 20.73 -4.39
CA LEU A 271 27.46 21.07 -4.18
C LEU A 271 26.71 19.74 -4.06
N GLY A 272 26.66 19.18 -2.85
CA GLY A 272 25.82 18.00 -2.60
C GLY A 272 24.35 18.25 -2.96
N ASP A 273 23.50 17.24 -2.82
CA ASP A 273 22.06 17.40 -3.05
C ASP A 273 21.48 18.59 -2.28
N TRP A 274 20.50 19.24 -2.92
CA TRP A 274 19.68 20.22 -2.23
C TRP A 274 18.98 19.55 -1.04
N ASN A 275 18.86 20.28 0.05
CA ASN A 275 18.00 19.93 1.19
C ASN A 275 16.77 20.84 1.24
N TYR A 276 16.91 22.07 0.77
CA TYR A 276 15.88 23.10 0.81
C TYR A 276 16.02 24.00 -0.41
N MET A 277 14.88 24.38 -1.01
CA MET A 277 14.82 25.34 -2.11
C MET A 277 13.67 26.31 -1.90
N MET A 278 13.84 27.54 -2.36
CA MET A 278 12.78 28.53 -2.52
C MET A 278 13.12 29.56 -3.59
N PHE A 279 12.10 30.13 -4.23
CA PHE A 279 12.29 31.36 -5.01
C PHE A 279 12.31 32.59 -4.09
N ALA A 280 13.14 33.58 -4.43
CA ALA A 280 13.05 34.92 -3.86
C ALA A 280 11.80 35.65 -4.39
N ASN A 281 11.35 36.69 -3.68
CA ASN A 281 10.15 37.45 -4.07
C ASN A 281 10.31 38.11 -5.44
N GLY A 282 9.62 37.54 -6.43
CA GLY A 282 9.70 37.98 -7.84
C GLY A 282 10.10 36.86 -8.79
N GLY A 283 10.60 35.74 -8.28
CA GLY A 283 11.02 34.60 -9.09
C GLY A 283 12.36 34.80 -9.79
N GLU A 284 13.05 35.91 -9.53
CA GLU A 284 14.32 36.29 -10.18
C GLU A 284 15.52 35.47 -9.68
N ARG A 285 15.39 34.86 -8.50
CA ARG A 285 16.43 34.02 -7.89
C ARG A 285 15.85 32.77 -7.27
N LEU A 286 16.54 31.66 -7.45
CA LEU A 286 16.32 30.42 -6.74
C LEU A 286 17.41 30.25 -5.70
N GLN A 287 17.06 29.97 -4.47
CA GLN A 287 18.02 29.92 -3.37
C GLN A 287 17.65 28.85 -2.36
N GLY A 288 18.64 28.41 -1.59
CA GLY A 288 18.43 27.35 -0.63
C GLY A 288 19.71 26.74 -0.11
N THR A 289 19.59 25.56 0.49
CA THR A 289 20.71 24.89 1.14
C THR A 289 20.93 23.50 0.57
N THR A 290 22.20 23.11 0.50
CA THR A 290 22.67 21.75 0.28
C THR A 290 23.09 21.15 1.63
N TYR A 291 23.76 19.99 1.64
CA TYR A 291 24.27 19.37 2.86
C TYR A 291 25.26 20.22 3.68
N ASN A 292 26.03 21.10 3.03
CA ASN A 292 27.13 21.86 3.64
C ASN A 292 27.23 23.33 3.23
N SER A 293 26.33 23.79 2.36
CA SER A 293 26.39 25.12 1.76
C SER A 293 25.01 25.74 1.62
N ALA A 294 24.94 27.07 1.59
CA ALA A 294 23.80 27.80 1.03
C ALA A 294 24.20 28.36 -0.34
N ILE A 295 23.28 28.29 -1.30
CA ILE A 295 23.52 28.74 -2.66
C ILE A 295 22.35 29.56 -3.18
N ALA A 296 22.62 30.43 -4.14
CA ALA A 296 21.62 31.14 -4.92
C ALA A 296 21.97 31.11 -6.40
N VAL A 297 20.95 30.94 -7.24
CA VAL A 297 21.01 30.87 -8.71
C VAL A 297 20.15 32.02 -9.25
N ASP A 298 20.70 32.78 -10.18
CA ASP A 298 20.00 33.81 -10.93
C ASP A 298 19.14 33.13 -12.00
N MET A 299 17.84 33.37 -12.02
CA MET A 299 16.92 32.60 -12.87
C MET A 299 16.91 33.06 -14.33
N ASP A 300 17.29 34.30 -14.60
CA ASP A 300 17.40 34.84 -15.96
C ASP A 300 18.63 34.25 -16.68
N THR A 301 19.74 34.15 -15.96
CA THR A 301 21.03 33.66 -16.50
C THR A 301 21.27 32.18 -16.23
N ARG A 302 20.54 31.59 -15.28
CA ARG A 302 20.72 30.23 -14.73
C ARG A 302 22.09 29.98 -14.12
N LYS A 303 22.76 31.06 -13.70
CA LYS A 303 24.11 31.01 -13.14
C LYS A 303 24.07 31.12 -11.63
N LEU A 304 25.01 30.43 -11.01
CA LEU A 304 25.26 30.53 -9.58
C LEU A 304 25.72 31.95 -9.22
N ILE A 305 25.05 32.57 -8.25
CA ILE A 305 25.37 33.91 -7.73
C ILE A 305 26.43 33.82 -6.64
N TYR A 306 26.23 32.93 -5.67
CA TYR A 306 27.19 32.69 -4.59
C TYR A 306 27.08 31.28 -4.00
N ILE A 307 28.13 30.91 -3.27
CA ILE A 307 28.19 29.72 -2.41
C ILE A 307 28.66 30.16 -1.03
N ALA A 308 27.83 29.95 -0.02
CA ALA A 308 28.19 30.16 1.37
C ALA A 308 28.46 28.79 2.02
N GLU A 309 29.73 28.41 2.09
CA GLU A 309 30.16 27.16 2.72
C GLU A 309 29.99 27.17 4.24
N GLY A 310 30.00 25.98 4.83
CA GLY A 310 29.97 25.79 6.29
C GLY A 310 28.57 25.93 6.88
N VAL A 311 27.56 26.18 6.04
CA VAL A 311 26.15 26.14 6.38
C VAL A 311 25.78 24.67 6.62
N ARG A 312 25.82 24.27 7.88
CA ARG A 312 25.44 22.92 8.32
C ARG A 312 24.31 23.02 9.33
N GLY A 313 23.44 22.01 9.36
CA GLY A 313 22.30 21.99 10.30
C GLY A 313 21.22 23.02 9.93
N GLU A 314 20.55 23.54 10.94
CA GLU A 314 19.31 24.29 10.75
C GLU A 314 19.50 25.64 10.09
N SER A 315 18.59 25.93 9.19
CA SER A 315 18.68 27.03 8.24
C SER A 315 17.29 27.55 7.89
N ALA A 316 17.11 28.87 7.85
CA ALA A 316 15.82 29.47 7.52
C ALA A 316 15.98 30.74 6.70
N TRP A 317 15.09 30.91 5.74
CA TRP A 317 15.05 32.05 4.83
C TRP A 317 13.82 32.90 5.13
N THR A 318 13.93 34.22 5.01
CA THR A 318 12.76 35.10 5.08
C THR A 318 11.82 34.81 3.90
N GLN A 319 10.52 35.06 4.08
CA GLN A 319 9.52 34.75 3.06
C GLN A 319 9.77 35.51 1.74
N ASP A 320 10.33 36.72 1.84
CA ASP A 320 10.72 37.52 0.68
C ASP A 320 12.07 37.12 0.06
N GLY A 321 12.80 36.23 0.73
CA GLY A 321 14.08 35.74 0.27
C GLY A 321 15.21 36.75 0.35
N ASN A 322 15.12 37.78 1.20
CA ASN A 322 16.18 38.79 1.36
C ASN A 322 17.20 38.46 2.46
N LEU A 323 16.82 37.68 3.47
CA LEU A 323 17.71 37.26 4.55
C LEU A 323 17.70 35.75 4.72
N PHE A 324 18.84 35.23 5.14
CA PHE A 324 19.00 33.82 5.49
C PHE A 324 19.76 33.70 6.81
N ALA A 325 19.29 32.84 7.70
CA ALA A 325 19.98 32.50 8.94
C ALA A 325 20.34 31.02 8.96
N HIS A 326 21.51 30.71 9.52
CA HIS A 326 21.92 29.34 9.83
C HIS A 326 22.63 29.27 11.17
N SER A 327 22.73 28.09 11.77
CA SER A 327 23.19 27.93 13.16
C SER A 327 24.54 27.22 13.35
N SER A 328 25.27 26.94 12.26
CA SER A 328 26.56 26.25 12.31
C SER A 328 27.69 27.06 11.67
N PRO A 329 28.81 27.30 12.37
CA PRO A 329 29.12 26.83 13.73
C PRO A 329 28.42 27.64 14.84
N HIS A 330 27.75 28.73 14.49
CA HIS A 330 26.96 29.60 15.36
C HIS A 330 25.87 30.28 14.54
N LEU A 331 24.96 31.02 15.19
CA LEU A 331 23.91 31.76 14.51
C LEU A 331 24.54 32.86 13.66
N THR A 332 24.38 32.75 12.35
CA THR A 332 24.87 33.72 11.37
C THR A 332 23.70 34.16 10.50
N ILE A 333 23.50 35.47 10.39
CA ILE A 333 22.53 36.09 9.48
C ILE A 333 23.29 36.60 8.26
N ARG A 334 22.79 36.26 7.08
CA ARG A 334 23.38 36.59 5.78
C ARG A 334 22.37 37.32 4.91
N ASN A 335 22.91 38.13 4.02
CA ASN A 335 22.17 38.64 2.88
C ASN A 335 21.93 37.47 1.92
N ALA A 336 20.66 37.13 1.69
CA ALA A 336 20.28 36.02 0.85
C ALA A 336 20.63 36.24 -0.63
N ALA A 337 20.86 37.49 -1.06
CA ALA A 337 21.26 37.85 -2.41
C ALA A 337 22.74 37.64 -2.70
N THR A 338 23.60 37.96 -1.74
CA THR A 338 25.05 38.02 -1.95
C THR A 338 25.79 36.93 -1.17
N GLY A 339 25.12 36.26 -0.23
CA GLY A 339 25.74 35.34 0.72
C GLY A 339 26.59 36.04 1.79
N GLU A 340 26.70 37.38 1.75
CA GLU A 340 27.51 38.16 2.67
C GLU A 340 26.97 38.06 4.10
N ILE A 341 27.88 37.95 5.05
CA ILE A 341 27.55 37.94 6.47
C ILE A 341 27.11 39.34 6.87
N ILE A 342 25.88 39.46 7.35
CA ILE A 342 25.35 40.68 7.95
C ILE A 342 25.74 40.71 9.43
N GLN A 343 25.49 39.60 10.14
CA GLN A 343 25.71 39.52 11.57
C GLN A 343 26.07 38.09 12.00
N GLU A 344 26.97 37.98 12.96
CA GLU A 344 27.29 36.73 13.66
C GLU A 344 26.93 36.87 15.13
N PHE A 345 26.39 35.81 15.72
CA PHE A 345 26.21 35.68 17.16
C PHE A 345 26.96 34.44 17.68
N PRO A 346 28.28 34.55 17.94
CA PRO A 346 29.14 33.42 18.27
C PRO A 346 28.72 32.61 19.50
N GLU A 347 27.96 33.22 20.41
CA GLU A 347 27.45 32.61 21.63
C GLU A 347 26.18 31.76 21.45
N TYR A 348 25.55 31.79 20.28
CA TYR A 348 24.37 30.97 19.96
C TYR A 348 24.77 29.91 18.95
N LYS A 349 24.79 28.63 19.36
CA LYS A 349 25.26 27.52 18.52
C LYS A 349 24.25 26.39 18.55
N GLY A 350 24.11 25.69 17.41
CA GLY A 350 23.35 24.44 17.32
C GLY A 350 21.87 24.64 17.60
N ALA A 351 21.23 25.52 16.82
CA ALA A 351 19.78 25.62 16.85
C ALA A 351 19.19 24.28 16.38
N SER A 352 18.08 23.87 16.99
CA SER A 352 17.26 22.78 16.50
C SER A 352 16.22 23.25 15.49
N GLU A 353 15.88 24.54 15.47
CA GLU A 353 15.06 25.18 14.43
C GLU A 353 15.35 26.68 14.33
N LEU A 354 15.06 27.26 13.15
CA LEU A 354 15.07 28.70 12.89
C LEU A 354 13.77 29.12 12.19
N HIS A 355 13.15 30.21 12.62
CA HIS A 355 11.84 30.66 12.11
C HIS A 355 11.73 32.17 11.97
N TRP A 356 11.43 32.64 10.77
CA TRP A 356 11.23 34.06 10.47
C TRP A 356 9.77 34.51 10.63
N ALA A 357 9.57 35.77 11.03
CA ALA A 357 8.31 36.51 10.90
C ALA A 357 8.56 37.85 10.22
N VAL A 358 7.55 38.35 9.51
CA VAL A 358 7.51 39.72 9.01
C VAL A 358 6.57 40.53 9.88
N VAL A 359 7.02 41.71 10.30
CA VAL A 359 6.25 42.65 11.11
C VAL A 359 6.14 43.94 10.34
N TYR A 360 4.90 44.34 10.07
CA TYR A 360 4.60 45.61 9.43
C TYR A 360 4.36 46.67 10.51
N GLU A 361 5.29 47.62 10.65
CA GLU A 361 5.06 48.80 11.48
C GLU A 361 4.25 49.83 10.69
N GLU A 362 3.07 50.18 11.20
CA GLU A 362 2.36 51.37 10.74
C GLU A 362 3.19 52.60 11.11
N LYS A 363 3.72 53.33 10.12
CA LYS A 363 4.26 54.67 10.35
C LYS A 363 3.15 55.51 11.00
N THR A 364 3.34 55.91 12.25
CA THR A 364 2.40 56.79 12.96
C THR A 364 2.14 58.04 12.12
N ALA A 365 0.87 58.33 11.85
CA ALA A 365 0.39 59.38 10.93
C ALA A 365 0.94 60.80 11.15
N GLU A 366 1.62 61.07 12.27
CA GLU A 366 2.22 62.38 12.56
C GLU A 366 3.42 62.75 11.67
N LYS A 367 3.96 61.82 10.86
CA LYS A 367 5.02 62.11 9.87
C LYS A 367 4.62 61.92 8.39
N ALA A 368 3.38 61.50 8.12
CA ALA A 368 2.94 61.11 6.78
C ALA A 368 2.48 62.28 5.87
N ASN A 369 2.55 63.53 6.33
CA ASN A 369 2.00 64.66 5.57
C ASN A 369 2.89 65.19 4.43
N ASP A 370 4.14 64.72 4.26
CA ASP A 370 5.07 65.30 3.27
C ASP A 370 5.72 64.31 2.28
N SER A 371 5.33 63.01 2.26
CA SER A 371 5.80 62.07 1.23
C SER A 371 4.65 61.17 0.75
N GLU A 372 4.30 61.25 -0.54
CA GLU A 372 3.26 60.43 -1.18
C GLU A 372 3.61 58.94 -1.29
N ASP A 373 4.80 58.52 -0.84
CA ASP A 373 5.19 57.12 -0.74
C ASP A 373 4.99 56.61 0.70
N ASP A 374 3.85 55.94 0.92
CA ASP A 374 3.58 55.11 2.11
C ASP A 374 4.52 53.89 2.14
N GLU A 375 5.82 54.11 2.28
CA GLU A 375 6.78 53.01 2.49
C GLU A 375 6.56 52.45 3.90
N GLN A 376 5.83 51.33 3.99
CA GLN A 376 5.80 50.49 5.18
C GLN A 376 7.21 49.93 5.40
N VAL A 377 7.82 50.22 6.55
CA VAL A 377 9.10 49.62 6.93
C VAL A 377 8.83 48.18 7.37
N GLN A 378 9.35 47.22 6.61
CA GLN A 378 9.30 45.81 6.98
C GLN A 378 10.39 45.53 8.02
N GLN A 379 9.99 45.05 9.19
CA GLN A 379 10.90 44.49 10.20
C GLN A 379 10.81 42.96 10.17
N TYR A 380 11.95 42.28 10.29
CA TYR A 380 11.98 40.83 10.41
C TYR A 380 12.21 40.43 11.85
N ARG A 381 11.56 39.36 12.29
CA ARG A 381 11.88 38.72 13.57
C ARG A 381 12.36 37.31 13.32
N LEU A 382 13.42 36.92 14.01
CA LEU A 382 13.96 35.57 13.96
C LEU A 382 13.76 34.91 15.31
N ALA A 383 13.06 33.77 15.33
CA ALA A 383 13.06 32.86 16.47
C ALA A 383 14.09 31.75 16.22
N MET A 384 15.01 31.57 17.16
CA MET A 384 15.94 30.46 17.21
C MET A 384 15.54 29.52 18.34
N VAL A 385 15.21 28.28 18.00
CA VAL A 385 14.89 27.24 18.98
C VAL A 385 16.17 26.46 19.28
N VAL A 386 16.56 26.37 20.55
CA VAL A 386 17.69 25.57 21.01
C VAL A 386 17.14 24.37 21.77
N GLY A 387 17.12 23.21 21.12
CA GLY A 387 16.64 21.96 21.71
C GLY A 387 17.58 21.40 22.79
N GLY A 388 17.03 20.83 23.86
CA GLY A 388 17.81 20.30 24.98
C GLY A 388 18.49 18.95 24.76
N GLN A 389 18.30 18.32 23.60
CA GLN A 389 18.90 17.03 23.29
C GLN A 389 19.98 17.18 22.23
N TYR A 390 21.22 17.39 22.69
CA TYR A 390 22.42 17.10 21.91
C TYR A 390 22.36 15.64 21.46
N ASP A 391 22.44 15.37 20.15
CA ASP A 391 22.41 14.00 19.64
C ASP A 391 23.65 13.22 20.09
N PRO A 392 23.52 12.20 20.96
CA PRO A 392 24.64 11.37 21.34
C PRO A 392 25.18 10.55 20.17
N ASN A 393 24.39 10.32 19.11
CA ASN A 393 24.78 9.47 17.98
C ASN A 393 25.74 10.14 17.00
N TYR A 394 25.71 11.48 16.90
CA TYR A 394 26.78 12.24 16.25
C TYR A 394 28.14 12.01 16.94
N SER A 395 28.15 11.57 18.21
CA SER A 395 29.38 11.15 18.90
C SER A 395 29.73 9.67 18.70
N ALA A 396 28.77 8.80 18.37
CA ALA A 396 29.01 7.34 18.30
C ALA A 396 29.75 6.90 17.03
N LYS A 397 29.46 7.51 15.86
CA LYS A 397 30.22 7.26 14.62
C LYS A 397 31.65 7.80 14.72
N ASP A 398 31.83 8.96 15.35
CA ASP A 398 33.15 9.51 15.66
C ASP A 398 33.87 8.68 16.74
N GLU A 399 33.17 8.16 17.76
CA GLU A 399 33.76 7.29 18.79
C GLU A 399 34.22 5.93 18.22
N ALA A 400 33.59 5.42 17.16
CA ALA A 400 34.04 4.21 16.46
C ALA A 400 35.34 4.45 15.67
N VAL A 401 35.52 5.64 15.08
CA VAL A 401 36.78 6.05 14.42
C VAL A 401 37.87 6.37 15.46
N LEU A 402 37.48 6.92 16.62
CA LEU A 402 38.37 7.31 17.71
C LEU A 402 38.73 6.17 18.68
N GLY A 403 38.10 4.99 18.57
CA GLY A 403 38.37 3.80 19.38
C GLY A 403 39.81 3.24 19.26
N THR A 404 40.61 3.77 18.33
CA THR A 404 42.04 3.50 18.18
C THR A 404 42.94 4.39 19.05
N LEU A 405 42.42 5.45 19.67
CA LEU A 405 43.18 6.40 20.49
C LEU A 405 42.96 6.13 21.98
N GLY A 406 44.04 5.82 22.70
CA GLY A 406 43.99 5.41 24.11
C GLY A 406 43.29 6.41 25.06
N ASN A 407 42.69 5.88 26.13
CA ASN A 407 41.82 6.56 27.11
C ASN A 407 42.27 7.96 27.59
N SER A 408 43.58 8.23 27.65
CA SER A 408 44.14 9.53 28.04
C SER A 408 43.89 10.64 26.99
N VAL A 409 43.91 10.30 25.70
CA VAL A 409 43.61 11.24 24.61
C VAL A 409 42.10 11.51 24.57
N MET A 410 41.29 10.47 24.80
CA MET A 410 39.83 10.58 24.93
C MET A 410 39.42 11.51 26.06
N GLU A 411 40.05 11.42 27.23
CA GLU A 411 39.74 12.33 28.35
C GLU A 411 40.08 13.79 28.01
N LYS A 412 41.20 14.04 27.32
CA LYS A 412 41.61 15.38 26.87
C LYS A 412 40.71 15.93 25.77
N LEU A 413 40.30 15.11 24.80
CA LEU A 413 39.35 15.48 23.76
C LEU A 413 37.96 15.73 24.33
N ARG A 414 37.47 14.91 25.27
CA ARG A 414 36.21 15.14 25.99
C ARG A 414 36.26 16.44 26.79
N LYS A 415 37.38 16.73 27.47
CA LYS A 415 37.56 17.96 28.24
C LYS A 415 37.67 19.20 27.32
N ALA A 416 38.35 19.09 26.18
CA ALA A 416 38.46 20.15 25.18
C ALA A 416 37.13 20.38 24.42
N LYS A 417 36.37 19.32 24.14
CA LYS A 417 35.05 19.35 23.49
C LYS A 417 33.98 19.92 24.43
N ARG A 418 34.01 19.55 25.72
CA ARG A 418 33.17 20.16 26.78
C ARG A 418 33.52 21.62 27.06
N ALA A 419 34.81 21.99 27.01
CA ALA A 419 35.23 23.38 27.22
C ALA A 419 35.02 24.30 26.00
N ARG A 420 34.79 23.74 24.79
CA ARG A 420 34.53 24.51 23.56
C ARG A 420 33.05 24.78 23.28
N MET A 421 32.15 24.18 24.06
CA MET A 421 30.71 24.22 23.81
C MET A 421 29.96 24.58 25.10
N GLU A 422 30.07 25.84 25.53
CA GLU A 422 29.07 26.45 26.39
C GLU A 422 27.80 26.67 25.54
N PHE A 423 27.00 25.62 25.36
CA PHE A 423 25.70 25.76 24.71
C PHE A 423 24.78 26.60 25.60
N LYS A 424 24.01 27.47 24.95
CA LYS A 424 22.92 28.19 25.59
C LYS A 424 21.91 27.18 26.17
N PRO A 425 21.28 27.49 27.32
CA PRO A 425 20.25 26.64 27.88
C PRO A 425 19.11 26.44 26.87
N PRO A 426 18.41 25.30 26.89
CA PRO A 426 17.32 25.05 25.95
C PRO A 426 16.23 26.11 26.06
N GLY A 427 15.72 26.57 24.93
CA GLY A 427 14.67 27.59 24.87
C GLY A 427 14.51 28.23 23.50
N VAL A 428 13.61 29.21 23.43
CA VAL A 428 13.39 30.02 22.22
C VAL A 428 14.05 31.38 22.43
N TYR A 429 14.94 31.75 21.52
CA TYR A 429 15.64 33.02 21.50
C TYR A 429 15.07 33.86 20.36
N VAL A 430 14.53 35.04 20.67
CA VAL A 430 13.93 35.92 19.67
C VAL A 430 14.87 37.09 19.38
N PHE A 431 15.07 37.39 18.11
CA PHE A 431 15.87 38.49 17.61
C PHE A 431 14.99 39.42 16.76
N ASP A 432 15.23 40.71 16.87
CA ASP A 432 14.78 41.69 15.88
C ASP A 432 15.87 41.83 14.83
N VAL A 433 15.49 41.77 13.57
CA VAL A 433 16.41 41.77 12.45
C VAL A 433 15.87 42.73 11.41
N SER A 434 16.59 43.83 11.24
CA SER A 434 16.47 44.71 10.08
C SER A 434 17.79 44.68 9.31
N MET A 435 17.82 45.29 8.13
CA MET A 435 19.07 45.46 7.38
C MET A 435 20.09 46.33 8.15
N GLU A 436 19.63 47.23 9.02
CA GLU A 436 20.48 48.21 9.71
C GLU A 436 20.79 47.85 11.17
N GLN A 437 19.94 47.04 11.80
CA GLN A 437 20.01 46.71 13.22
C GLN A 437 19.60 45.25 13.45
N GLN A 438 20.41 44.51 14.21
CA GLN A 438 20.10 43.16 14.66
C GLN A 438 20.27 43.08 16.17
N GLU A 439 19.17 42.84 16.90
CA GLU A 439 19.14 42.92 18.35
C GLU A 439 18.53 41.64 18.94
N PHE A 440 19.17 41.09 19.97
CA PHE A 440 18.57 40.02 20.76
C PHE A 440 17.47 40.61 21.65
N LEU A 441 16.22 40.18 21.44
CA LEU A 441 15.08 40.69 22.20
C LEU A 441 14.92 39.97 23.54
N CYS A 442 14.79 38.64 23.50
CA CYS A 442 14.55 37.87 24.73
C CYS A 442 14.79 36.37 24.56
N GLN A 443 14.89 35.68 25.70
CA GLN A 443 14.77 34.22 25.80
C GLN A 443 13.43 33.89 26.45
N LEU A 444 12.62 33.07 25.78
CA LEU A 444 11.40 32.54 26.38
C LEU A 444 11.76 31.43 27.37
N PRO A 445 11.14 31.39 28.57
CA PRO A 445 11.39 30.37 29.59
C PRO A 445 10.73 29.01 29.26
N THR A 446 10.44 28.74 27.98
CA THR A 446 9.87 27.48 27.50
C THR A 446 10.99 26.46 27.30
N SER A 447 10.92 25.32 27.97
CA SER A 447 11.80 24.19 27.62
C SER A 447 11.23 23.49 26.39
N THR A 448 11.64 23.94 25.21
CA THR A 448 11.26 23.31 23.94
C THR A 448 11.92 21.95 23.79
N GLY A 449 11.19 21.03 23.19
CA GLY A 449 11.68 19.69 22.89
C GLY A 449 10.52 18.78 22.51
N PHE A 450 10.81 17.77 21.71
CA PHE A 450 9.84 16.71 21.45
C PHE A 450 9.81 15.73 22.62
N PRO A 451 8.64 15.21 23.01
CA PRO A 451 8.52 14.09 23.96
C PRO A 451 9.26 12.83 23.46
N THR A 452 9.35 12.65 22.14
CA THR A 452 9.91 11.45 21.48
C THR A 452 10.57 11.78 20.14
N ARG A 453 11.76 11.20 19.88
CA ARG A 453 12.51 11.34 18.61
C ARG A 453 11.81 10.59 17.47
N ASN A 454 10.84 11.22 16.82
CA ASN A 454 10.36 10.72 15.53
C ASN A 454 10.96 11.60 14.43
N MET A 455 12.00 11.09 13.75
CA MET A 455 12.66 11.76 12.61
C MET A 455 11.79 11.72 11.33
N PHE A 456 10.49 11.46 11.44
CA PHE A 456 9.65 11.14 10.29
C PHE A 456 9.18 12.39 9.51
N PHE A 457 9.25 13.58 10.08
CA PHE A 457 8.84 14.81 9.39
C PHE A 457 10.01 15.80 9.38
N ALA A 458 10.40 16.26 8.20
CA ALA A 458 11.36 17.36 8.11
C ALA A 458 10.67 18.74 8.08
N ASP A 459 9.34 18.79 7.98
CA ASP A 459 8.52 19.99 8.24
C ASP A 459 8.16 20.18 9.73
N GLN A 460 8.93 19.58 10.65
CA GLN A 460 8.71 19.74 12.08
C GLN A 460 8.95 21.18 12.50
N ASN A 461 7.92 21.77 13.11
CA ASN A 461 7.98 23.12 13.63
C ASN A 461 7.60 23.06 15.12
N LEU A 462 8.56 23.24 16.02
CA LEU A 462 8.40 23.50 17.45
C LEU A 462 7.99 24.95 17.72
N TRP A 463 8.16 25.83 16.74
CA TRP A 463 7.77 27.23 16.80
C TRP A 463 6.97 27.65 15.56
N SER A 464 5.94 28.49 15.75
CA SER A 464 5.23 29.11 14.62
C SER A 464 4.77 30.52 14.96
N TRP A 465 5.01 31.46 14.04
CA TRP A 465 4.60 32.85 14.18
C TRP A 465 3.18 33.08 13.65
N SER A 466 2.40 33.87 14.38
CA SER A 466 1.16 34.45 13.86
C SER A 466 1.40 35.28 12.60
N PRO A 467 0.40 35.44 11.72
CA PRO A 467 0.57 36.17 10.46
C PRO A 467 1.05 37.62 10.61
N CYS A 468 0.76 38.26 11.73
CA CYS A 468 1.20 39.63 12.04
C CYS A 468 2.54 39.70 12.78
N GLY A 469 3.17 38.56 13.09
CA GLY A 469 4.43 38.47 13.82
C GLY A 469 4.38 38.93 15.28
N THR A 470 3.19 39.23 15.84
CA THR A 470 3.04 39.69 17.24
C THR A 470 2.81 38.58 18.24
N MET A 471 2.39 37.39 17.78
CA MET A 471 2.26 36.19 18.61
C MET A 471 3.11 35.06 18.05
N GLY A 472 3.58 34.19 18.94
CA GLY A 472 4.24 32.94 18.61
C GLY A 472 3.66 31.79 19.42
N ALA A 473 3.53 30.63 18.79
CA ALA A 473 3.21 29.38 19.45
C ALA A 473 4.51 28.58 19.62
N ALA A 474 4.74 28.03 20.81
CA ALA A 474 5.88 27.17 21.12
C ALA A 474 5.40 25.83 21.67
N MET A 475 5.93 24.72 21.15
CA MET A 475 5.72 23.41 21.76
C MET A 475 6.78 23.11 22.82
N ASP A 476 6.36 22.78 24.03
CA ASP A 476 7.23 22.39 25.14
C ASP A 476 7.47 20.87 25.19
N LYS A 477 8.49 20.47 25.95
CA LYS A 477 8.87 19.05 26.17
C LYS A 477 7.80 18.17 26.82
N THR A 478 6.70 18.74 27.28
CA THR A 478 5.59 18.05 27.94
C THR A 478 4.34 17.97 27.06
N ALA A 479 4.50 18.16 25.74
CA ALA A 479 3.39 18.21 24.79
C ALA A 479 2.36 19.29 25.15
N LYS A 480 2.83 20.47 25.55
CA LYS A 480 1.98 21.66 25.68
C LYS A 480 2.38 22.70 24.66
N VAL A 481 1.38 23.36 24.08
CA VAL A 481 1.59 24.55 23.28
C VAL A 481 1.42 25.77 24.18
N GLU A 482 2.45 26.62 24.22
CA GLU A 482 2.44 27.90 24.89
C GLU A 482 2.30 29.02 23.86
N ILE A 483 1.33 29.92 24.07
CA ILE A 483 1.13 31.07 23.21
C ILE A 483 1.76 32.28 23.87
N TRP A 484 2.66 32.92 23.14
CA TRP A 484 3.41 34.08 23.58
C TRP A 484 2.99 35.28 22.75
N HIS A 485 2.78 36.42 23.41
CA HIS A 485 2.45 37.68 22.76
C HIS A 485 3.48 38.74 23.06
N MET A 486 3.83 39.47 22.01
CA MET A 486 4.73 40.60 22.06
C MET A 486 3.89 41.89 21.89
N PRO A 487 3.75 42.71 22.94
CA PRO A 487 3.04 43.97 22.84
C PRO A 487 3.64 44.87 21.75
N LYS A 488 2.80 45.52 20.94
CA LYS A 488 3.22 46.51 19.94
C LYS A 488 3.99 47.64 20.64
N GLY A 489 5.24 47.90 20.23
CA GLY A 489 6.06 49.00 20.75
C GLY A 489 6.89 48.71 22.01
N ALA A 490 7.11 47.45 22.38
CA ALA A 490 8.08 47.10 23.41
C ALA A 490 9.48 47.56 22.98
N LYS A 491 9.98 48.65 23.56
CA LYS A 491 11.32 49.20 23.30
C LYS A 491 12.31 48.67 24.32
N GLU A 492 13.56 48.53 23.90
CA GLU A 492 14.76 48.12 24.66
C GLU A 492 14.93 48.78 26.05
N ASN A 493 14.30 49.93 26.30
CA ASN A 493 14.41 50.69 27.55
C ASN A 493 13.32 50.39 28.60
N ASP A 494 12.28 49.61 28.28
CA ASP A 494 11.52 48.97 29.35
C ASP A 494 12.39 47.82 29.85
N GLU A 495 12.79 47.83 31.12
CA GLU A 495 13.75 46.86 31.73
C GLU A 495 13.32 45.38 31.63
N ASN A 496 12.23 45.09 30.91
CA ASN A 496 11.71 43.78 30.60
C ASN A 496 10.64 43.90 29.47
N PRO A 497 10.99 43.88 28.16
CA PRO A 497 10.01 43.61 27.10
C PRO A 497 9.62 42.13 27.20
N VAL A 498 8.82 41.80 28.21
CA VAL A 498 8.45 40.42 28.49
C VAL A 498 7.46 40.01 27.42
N PHE A 499 7.86 39.10 26.52
CA PHE A 499 6.89 38.26 25.83
C PHE A 499 5.97 37.68 26.89
N GLN A 500 4.69 38.06 26.85
CA GLN A 500 3.74 37.61 27.84
C GLN A 500 3.17 36.29 27.36
N LYS A 501 3.32 35.24 28.16
CA LYS A 501 2.56 34.01 27.95
C LYS A 501 1.08 34.35 28.08
N LEU A 502 0.35 34.32 26.97
CA LEU A 502 -1.09 34.56 26.94
C LEU A 502 -1.85 33.34 27.45
N SER A 503 -1.50 32.18 26.92
CA SER A 503 -2.21 30.93 27.18
C SER A 503 -1.25 29.75 27.08
N GLY A 504 -1.73 28.59 27.50
CA GLY A 504 -1.07 27.33 27.20
C GLY A 504 -2.04 26.18 27.37
N PHE A 505 -1.99 25.23 26.45
CA PHE A 505 -2.90 24.09 26.39
C PHE A 505 -2.11 22.82 26.12
N SER A 506 -2.65 21.69 26.61
CA SER A 506 -2.05 20.38 26.34
C SER A 506 -2.53 19.90 24.98
N VAL A 507 -1.65 19.28 24.23
CA VAL A 507 -1.94 18.68 22.92
C VAL A 507 -1.66 17.20 22.98
N SER A 508 -2.06 16.47 21.94
CA SER A 508 -1.72 15.05 21.82
C SER A 508 -0.20 14.80 21.97
N GLU A 509 0.19 13.71 22.64
CA GLU A 509 1.59 13.27 22.70
C GLU A 509 2.14 12.91 21.31
N SER A 510 1.26 12.67 20.33
CA SER A 510 1.60 12.41 18.93
C SER A 510 1.82 13.67 18.09
N THR A 511 1.69 14.88 18.66
CA THR A 511 1.92 16.13 17.95
C THR A 511 3.40 16.28 17.58
N LEU A 512 3.65 16.56 16.29
CA LEU A 512 4.97 16.68 15.68
C LEU A 512 5.26 18.08 15.12
N ALA A 513 4.22 18.86 14.81
CA ALA A 513 4.40 20.23 14.35
C ALA A 513 3.28 21.13 14.84
N ILE A 514 3.56 22.44 14.85
CA ILE A 514 2.57 23.48 15.09
C ILE A 514 2.57 24.48 13.94
N ALA A 515 1.40 25.00 13.61
CA ALA A 515 1.28 26.09 12.65
C ALA A 515 0.25 27.14 13.11
N PHE A 516 0.61 28.41 12.95
CA PHE A 516 -0.26 29.53 13.25
C PHE A 516 -1.09 29.92 12.02
N GLY A 517 -2.40 29.98 12.19
CA GLY A 517 -3.35 30.47 11.19
C GLY A 517 -3.76 31.93 11.40
N LYS A 518 -4.61 32.42 10.49
CA LYS A 518 -5.35 33.68 10.66
C LYS A 518 -6.28 33.61 11.88
N ASP A 519 -6.79 34.77 12.29
CA ASP A 519 -7.84 34.89 13.32
C ASP A 519 -7.46 34.32 14.69
N SER A 520 -6.16 34.31 15.04
CA SER A 520 -5.65 33.75 16.29
C SER A 520 -5.93 32.25 16.44
N SER A 521 -5.85 31.48 15.36
CA SER A 521 -6.00 30.02 15.39
C SER A 521 -4.64 29.33 15.31
N VAL A 522 -4.48 28.21 16.00
CA VAL A 522 -3.29 27.36 15.95
C VAL A 522 -3.74 25.96 15.59
N VAL A 523 -3.06 25.34 14.63
CA VAL A 523 -3.22 23.91 14.34
C VAL A 523 -1.99 23.17 14.86
N THR A 524 -2.22 22.09 15.58
CA THR A 524 -1.17 21.12 15.90
C THR A 524 -1.34 19.88 15.04
N ILE A 525 -0.22 19.35 14.57
CA ILE A 525 -0.16 18.34 13.52
C ILE A 525 0.63 17.17 14.09
N GLY A 526 -0.02 16.04 14.30
CA GLY A 526 0.60 14.77 14.64
C GLY A 526 0.53 13.78 13.48
N GLU A 527 1.14 12.62 13.64
CA GLU A 527 1.13 11.55 12.61
C GLU A 527 -0.28 11.19 12.16
N ASN A 528 -1.22 11.22 13.10
CA ASN A 528 -2.59 10.81 12.86
C ASN A 528 -3.62 11.75 13.49
N VAL A 529 -3.27 12.99 13.79
CA VAL A 529 -4.21 13.93 14.42
C VAL A 529 -3.91 15.38 14.02
N LEU A 530 -4.96 16.13 13.71
CA LEU A 530 -4.94 17.59 13.63
C LEU A 530 -5.78 18.16 14.78
N GLU A 531 -5.21 19.04 15.59
CA GLU A 531 -5.96 19.76 16.62
C GLU A 531 -5.94 21.26 16.34
N PHE A 532 -7.10 21.80 15.99
CA PHE A 532 -7.34 23.21 15.77
C PHE A 532 -7.76 23.84 17.09
N SER A 533 -7.05 24.87 17.54
CA SER A 533 -7.25 25.54 18.82
C SER A 533 -7.23 27.05 18.68
N ASN A 534 -7.97 27.74 19.54
CA ASN A 534 -7.91 29.20 19.63
C ASN A 534 -6.66 29.61 20.43
N ALA A 535 -5.79 30.41 19.84
CA ALA A 535 -4.54 30.86 20.47
C ALA A 535 -4.78 31.70 21.74
N LYS A 536 -5.91 32.39 21.86
CA LYS A 536 -6.16 33.31 22.98
C LYS A 536 -6.42 32.57 24.29
N ASP A 537 -7.17 31.48 24.24
CA ASP A 537 -7.60 30.74 25.44
C ASP A 537 -7.23 29.26 25.42
N GLY A 538 -6.68 28.75 24.32
CA GLY A 538 -6.32 27.35 24.13
C GLY A 538 -7.52 26.41 23.98
N SER A 539 -8.73 26.94 23.78
CA SER A 539 -9.90 26.11 23.54
C SER A 539 -9.76 25.36 22.21
N ILE A 540 -10.01 24.06 22.24
CA ILE A 540 -10.02 23.22 21.03
C ILE A 540 -11.26 23.60 20.22
N ILE A 541 -11.03 24.09 19.01
CA ILE A 541 -12.03 24.36 17.98
C ILE A 541 -12.50 23.03 17.39
N ARG A 542 -11.54 22.17 17.00
CA ARG A 542 -11.79 20.85 16.44
C ARG A 542 -10.58 19.95 16.58
N THR A 543 -10.82 18.66 16.84
CA THR A 543 -9.82 17.60 16.69
C THR A 543 -10.24 16.69 15.55
N VAL A 544 -9.33 16.39 14.63
CA VAL A 544 -9.50 15.46 13.53
C VAL A 544 -8.45 14.37 13.70
N ASP A 545 -8.84 13.19 14.16
CA ASP A 545 -7.93 12.07 14.46
C ASP A 545 -7.98 10.98 13.37
N ARG A 546 -7.08 9.99 13.42
CA ARG A 546 -7.02 8.86 12.46
C ARG A 546 -8.33 8.12 12.36
N ALA A 547 -9.05 7.97 13.48
CA ALA A 547 -10.36 7.36 13.42
C ALA A 547 -11.22 8.31 12.59
N GLN A 548 -11.40 9.58 12.89
CA GLN A 548 -12.18 10.48 12.04
C GLN A 548 -11.73 10.55 10.56
N PHE A 549 -10.43 10.39 10.27
CA PHE A 549 -9.88 10.23 8.93
C PHE A 549 -10.26 8.89 8.27
N ALA A 550 -10.16 7.78 9.01
CA ALA A 550 -10.35 6.41 8.56
C ALA A 550 -11.80 5.89 8.78
N THR A 551 -12.44 6.11 9.92
CA THR A 551 -13.88 5.99 10.25
C THR A 551 -14.77 6.59 9.16
N ALA A 552 -14.37 7.69 8.55
CA ALA A 552 -15.05 8.27 7.40
C ALA A 552 -15.02 7.39 6.13
N TYR A 553 -14.10 6.43 6.00
CA TYR A 553 -14.01 5.56 4.82
C TYR A 553 -14.20 4.08 5.18
N ALA A 554 -13.56 3.60 6.26
CA ALA A 554 -13.61 2.24 6.78
C ALA A 554 -14.83 1.93 7.66
N GLU A 555 -15.33 2.87 8.48
CA GLU A 555 -16.62 2.66 9.19
C GLU A 555 -17.82 3.10 8.34
N LEU A 556 -17.55 3.80 7.23
CA LEU A 556 -18.51 4.01 6.16
C LEU A 556 -18.55 2.83 5.18
N SER A 557 -17.48 2.08 5.02
CA SER A 557 -17.56 0.74 4.42
C SER A 557 -17.65 -0.34 5.50
N PRO A 558 -18.63 -0.37 6.44
CA PRO A 558 -18.79 -1.57 7.22
C PRO A 558 -19.26 -2.62 6.23
N VAL A 559 -18.49 -3.69 6.17
CA VAL A 559 -19.01 -5.01 5.83
C VAL A 559 -20.23 -5.24 6.75
N GLY A 560 -21.43 -4.90 6.25
CA GLY A 560 -22.68 -4.94 7.02
C GLY A 560 -23.42 -3.61 7.24
N ALA A 561 -23.11 -2.49 6.57
CA ALA A 561 -24.09 -1.41 6.45
C ALA A 561 -25.39 -2.04 5.94
N SER A 562 -26.49 -1.91 6.70
CA SER A 562 -27.75 -2.51 6.26
C SER A 562 -28.05 -1.92 4.88
N ALA A 563 -28.04 -2.77 3.86
CA ALA A 563 -28.36 -2.33 2.51
C ALA A 563 -29.71 -1.63 2.58
N MET A 564 -29.90 -0.61 1.75
CA MET A 564 -31.18 0.08 1.71
C MET A 564 -32.24 -0.92 1.26
N ARG A 565 -33.02 -1.44 2.20
CA ARG A 565 -33.88 -2.58 1.91
C ARG A 565 -35.14 -2.16 1.19
N VAL A 566 -35.46 -2.87 0.12
CA VAL A 566 -36.73 -2.78 -0.59
C VAL A 566 -37.46 -4.09 -0.33
N GLY A 567 -38.25 -4.12 0.73
CA GLY A 567 -38.77 -5.39 1.26
C GLY A 567 -37.64 -6.20 1.91
N ASP A 568 -37.45 -7.45 1.49
CA ASP A 568 -36.40 -8.35 2.00
C ASP A 568 -35.13 -8.40 1.10
N LYS A 569 -35.06 -7.58 0.04
CA LYS A 569 -33.90 -7.52 -0.87
C LYS A 569 -33.01 -6.33 -0.60
N ASP A 570 -31.70 -6.59 -0.67
CA ASP A 570 -30.64 -5.59 -0.47
C ASP A 570 -30.41 -4.79 -1.77
N PHE A 571 -30.32 -3.45 -1.69
CA PHE A 571 -30.05 -2.56 -2.83
C PHE A 571 -28.69 -2.80 -3.54
N GLY A 572 -27.81 -3.62 -2.94
CA GLY A 572 -26.47 -3.94 -3.45
C GLY A 572 -26.40 -5.14 -4.40
N ASP A 573 -27.53 -5.79 -4.71
CA ASP A 573 -27.59 -6.83 -5.72
C ASP A 573 -27.45 -6.17 -7.12
N GLU A 574 -26.38 -6.48 -7.85
CA GLU A 574 -25.93 -5.78 -9.08
C GLU A 574 -27.03 -5.52 -10.12
N ASP A 575 -28.06 -6.36 -10.17
CA ASP A 575 -29.17 -6.25 -11.12
C ASP A 575 -30.13 -5.10 -10.78
N ALA A 576 -30.29 -4.73 -9.51
CA ALA A 576 -31.03 -3.54 -9.13
C ALA A 576 -30.20 -2.29 -9.45
N TYR A 577 -28.93 -2.29 -9.06
CA TYR A 577 -27.99 -1.18 -9.21
C TYR A 577 -27.78 -0.76 -10.68
N ASN A 578 -27.62 -1.72 -11.59
CA ASN A 578 -27.42 -1.45 -13.02
C ASN A 578 -28.72 -1.10 -13.78
N SER A 579 -29.90 -1.40 -13.21
CA SER A 579 -31.20 -1.12 -13.85
C SER A 579 -31.72 0.30 -13.59
N PHE A 580 -31.17 1.00 -12.59
CA PHE A 580 -31.37 2.43 -12.40
C PHE A 580 -30.22 3.16 -13.11
N GLU A 581 -30.48 3.84 -14.23
CA GLU A 581 -29.50 4.65 -15.00
C GLU A 581 -28.96 5.88 -14.24
N THR A 582 -28.69 5.78 -12.94
CA THR A 582 -28.45 6.95 -12.09
C THR A 582 -27.37 6.68 -11.05
N ASN A 583 -26.22 7.33 -11.24
CA ASN A 583 -25.22 7.63 -10.20
C ASN A 583 -25.95 8.11 -8.94
N TYR A 584 -26.02 7.25 -7.92
CA TYR A 584 -26.38 7.62 -6.56
C TYR A 584 -25.14 7.43 -5.72
N SER A 585 -24.66 8.48 -5.05
CA SER A 585 -23.62 8.32 -4.04
C SER A 585 -24.27 7.74 -2.79
N LEU A 586 -24.01 6.46 -2.53
CA LEU A 586 -24.32 5.84 -1.25
C LEU A 586 -23.25 6.27 -0.25
N LEU A 587 -23.69 7.00 0.78
CA LEU A 587 -22.89 7.31 1.95
C LEU A 587 -23.55 6.67 3.16
N PRO A 588 -23.11 5.48 3.55
CA PRO A 588 -23.05 5.06 4.95
C PRO A 588 -22.88 6.23 5.95
N ILE A 589 -23.57 6.18 7.08
CA ILE A 589 -23.51 7.10 8.22
C ILE A 589 -23.71 6.27 9.48
N LEU A 590 -22.96 6.56 10.55
CA LEU A 590 -23.09 5.87 11.83
C LEU A 590 -24.04 6.61 12.77
N ASP A 591 -24.82 5.85 13.53
CA ASP A 591 -25.58 6.40 14.65
C ASP A 591 -24.70 6.54 15.90
N LYS A 592 -25.23 7.19 16.94
CA LYS A 592 -24.51 7.37 18.22
C LYS A 592 -24.15 6.05 18.93
N ALA A 593 -24.70 4.93 18.49
CA ALA A 593 -24.43 3.59 19.00
C ALA A 593 -23.47 2.79 18.09
N GLY A 594 -22.97 3.39 16.99
CA GLY A 594 -22.05 2.76 16.04
C GLY A 594 -22.73 1.88 14.99
N ASN A 595 -24.06 1.95 14.83
CA ASN A 595 -24.77 1.22 13.77
C ASN A 595 -24.73 2.00 12.45
N ALA A 596 -24.43 1.32 11.34
CA ALA A 596 -24.28 1.95 10.03
C ALA A 596 -25.56 1.93 9.18
N PHE A 597 -25.87 3.08 8.57
CA PHE A 597 -27.02 3.32 7.70
C PHE A 597 -26.59 3.99 6.40
N ASN A 598 -27.04 3.50 5.24
CA ASN A 598 -26.77 4.19 3.97
C ASN A 598 -27.73 5.38 3.80
N ALA A 599 -27.18 6.59 3.71
CA ALA A 599 -27.85 7.70 3.05
C ALA A 599 -27.53 7.70 1.56
N CYS A 600 -28.48 8.15 0.73
CA CYS A 600 -28.17 8.49 -0.66
C CYS A 600 -28.82 9.81 -1.04
N SER A 601 -28.12 10.61 -1.85
CA SER A 601 -28.75 11.73 -2.56
C SER A 601 -29.19 11.28 -3.94
N THR A 602 -30.33 11.77 -4.40
CA THR A 602 -30.70 11.70 -5.82
C THR A 602 -30.13 12.89 -6.58
N LYS A 603 -29.87 12.75 -7.88
CA LYS A 603 -29.50 13.87 -8.77
C LYS A 603 -30.48 15.04 -8.71
N LYS A 604 -31.73 14.83 -8.26
CA LYS A 604 -32.74 15.88 -8.13
C LYS A 604 -32.86 16.48 -6.74
N GLY A 605 -31.96 16.14 -5.83
CA GLY A 605 -31.93 16.69 -4.48
C GLY A 605 -33.02 16.16 -3.57
N ALA A 606 -33.20 14.85 -3.54
CA ALA A 606 -33.83 14.17 -2.41
C ALA A 606 -32.75 13.41 -1.65
N LEU A 607 -32.75 13.50 -0.32
CA LEU A 607 -31.87 12.74 0.56
C LEU A 607 -32.67 11.59 1.16
N LEU A 608 -32.36 10.37 0.77
CA LEU A 608 -32.92 9.18 1.39
C LEU A 608 -32.07 8.84 2.61
N CYS A 609 -32.60 9.15 3.80
CA CYS A 609 -31.92 8.98 5.09
C CYS A 609 -32.99 8.88 6.19
N PRO A 610 -32.91 7.90 7.12
CA PRO A 610 -33.82 7.86 8.26
C PRO A 610 -33.80 9.19 9.03
N ILE A 611 -34.95 9.72 9.42
CA ILE A 611 -35.01 11.04 10.07
C ILE A 611 -34.20 11.10 11.37
N THR A 612 -34.07 9.95 12.06
CA THR A 612 -33.24 9.79 13.26
C THR A 612 -31.74 9.92 12.97
N MET A 613 -31.33 9.71 11.72
CA MET A 613 -29.95 9.80 11.24
C MET A 613 -29.65 11.13 10.55
N LEU A 614 -30.67 11.97 10.33
CA LEU A 614 -30.51 13.22 9.59
C LEU A 614 -29.48 14.14 10.24
N GLU A 615 -29.46 14.25 11.57
CA GLU A 615 -28.48 15.09 12.27
C GLU A 615 -27.05 14.61 12.06
N GLU A 616 -26.82 13.29 12.03
CA GLU A 616 -25.49 12.73 11.77
C GLU A 616 -25.12 12.83 10.28
N ALA A 617 -26.08 12.59 9.37
CA ALA A 617 -25.90 12.83 7.93
C ALA A 617 -25.42 14.25 7.66
N MET A 618 -26.01 15.23 8.36
CA MET A 618 -25.69 16.64 8.22
C MET A 618 -24.29 17.01 8.76
N LYS A 619 -23.71 16.21 9.67
CA LYS A 619 -22.35 16.39 10.19
C LYS A 619 -21.28 15.74 9.31
N HIS A 620 -21.62 14.64 8.65
CA HIS A 620 -20.67 13.75 7.99
C HIS A 620 -20.71 13.79 6.46
N CYS A 621 -21.78 14.32 5.88
CA CYS A 621 -21.92 14.40 4.43
C CYS A 621 -21.91 15.84 3.96
N HIS A 622 -21.19 16.09 2.87
CA HIS A 622 -21.36 17.27 2.06
C HIS A 622 -22.12 16.91 0.78
N PHE A 623 -22.77 17.92 0.22
CA PHE A 623 -23.31 17.83 -1.11
C PHE A 623 -22.33 18.46 -2.09
N SER A 624 -21.95 17.69 -3.09
CA SER A 624 -21.11 18.05 -4.22
C SER A 624 -21.96 18.40 -5.44
N PHE A 625 -21.61 19.46 -6.16
CA PHE A 625 -22.04 19.70 -7.53
C PHE A 625 -20.88 19.39 -8.47
N ASN A 626 -21.09 18.50 -9.44
CA ASN A 626 -20.08 18.07 -10.41
C ASN A 626 -18.70 17.89 -9.74
N ASN A 627 -18.61 17.09 -8.67
CA ASN A 627 -17.36 16.79 -7.91
C ASN A 627 -16.38 17.95 -7.59
N SER A 628 -16.80 19.21 -7.70
CA SER A 628 -15.93 20.39 -7.72
C SER A 628 -16.27 21.36 -6.59
N HIS A 629 -17.54 21.41 -6.19
CA HIS A 629 -18.00 22.30 -5.14
C HIS A 629 -18.83 21.55 -4.12
N SER A 630 -18.34 21.47 -2.89
CA SER A 630 -19.04 20.82 -1.77
C SER A 630 -19.57 21.83 -0.77
N TRP A 631 -20.81 21.67 -0.32
CA TRP A 631 -21.40 22.45 0.78
C TRP A 631 -21.91 21.54 1.89
N PRO A 632 -21.92 22.00 3.15
CA PRO A 632 -22.59 21.30 4.24
C PRO A 632 -24.03 20.96 3.83
N LEU A 633 -24.43 19.71 4.05
CA LEU A 633 -25.75 19.22 3.68
C LEU A 633 -26.88 20.07 4.30
N GLU A 634 -26.62 20.67 5.47
CA GLU A 634 -27.57 21.50 6.22
C GLU A 634 -27.92 22.83 5.56
N TRP A 635 -27.14 23.23 4.55
CA TRP A 635 -27.35 24.45 3.76
C TRP A 635 -28.24 24.19 2.54
N ALA A 636 -28.38 22.93 2.16
CA ALA A 636 -29.29 22.51 1.12
C ALA A 636 -30.69 22.24 1.67
N ASP A 637 -31.72 22.63 0.92
CA ASP A 637 -33.12 22.37 1.26
C ASP A 637 -33.57 21.01 0.68
N PHE A 638 -32.80 19.96 0.95
CA PHE A 638 -33.12 18.62 0.47
C PHE A 638 -34.42 18.13 1.07
N LYS A 639 -35.30 17.59 0.22
CA LYS A 639 -36.42 16.80 0.72
C LYS A 639 -35.87 15.48 1.25
N THR A 640 -36.06 15.25 2.54
CA THR A 640 -35.68 14.02 3.20
C THR A 640 -36.77 12.97 3.02
N CYS A 641 -36.37 11.79 2.58
CA CYS A 641 -37.22 10.61 2.46
C CYS A 641 -36.74 9.59 3.49
N GLU A 642 -37.64 9.08 4.35
CA GLU A 642 -37.27 8.07 5.35
C GLU A 642 -37.17 6.68 4.74
N SER A 643 -37.85 6.46 3.62
CA SER A 643 -37.87 5.19 2.91
C SER A 643 -37.85 5.38 1.39
N LEU A 644 -37.44 4.33 0.67
CA LEU A 644 -37.51 4.33 -0.80
C LEU A 644 -38.96 4.49 -1.28
N ARG A 645 -39.94 4.05 -0.48
CA ARG A 645 -41.36 4.28 -0.78
C ARG A 645 -41.68 5.77 -0.80
N ASP A 646 -41.24 6.53 0.19
CA ASP A 646 -41.44 7.97 0.25
C ASP A 646 -40.77 8.69 -0.93
N LEU A 647 -39.64 8.15 -1.39
CA LEU A 647 -38.93 8.63 -2.58
C LEU A 647 -39.67 8.29 -3.89
N ILE A 648 -40.18 7.06 -4.03
CA ILE A 648 -40.93 6.61 -5.22
C ILE A 648 -42.28 7.30 -5.33
N ASP A 649 -42.93 7.56 -4.20
CA ASP A 649 -44.20 8.28 -4.12
C ASP A 649 -43.99 9.81 -4.29
N ASP A 650 -42.74 10.28 -4.33
CA ASP A 650 -42.42 11.66 -4.61
C ASP A 650 -42.75 12.02 -6.08
N PRO A 651 -43.64 13.00 -6.34
CA PRO A 651 -43.90 13.48 -7.69
C PRO A 651 -42.66 14.08 -8.37
N LEU A 652 -41.65 14.54 -7.61
CA LEU A 652 -40.41 15.08 -8.15
C LEU A 652 -39.42 14.00 -8.59
N PHE A 653 -39.60 12.74 -8.18
CA PHE A 653 -38.75 11.62 -8.54
C PHE A 653 -39.25 10.95 -9.84
N PRO A 654 -38.56 11.10 -10.98
CA PRO A 654 -39.11 10.78 -12.30
C PRO A 654 -38.90 9.30 -12.68
N LEU A 655 -39.49 8.35 -11.94
CA LEU A 655 -39.50 6.97 -12.42
C LEU A 655 -40.57 6.76 -13.50
N PRO A 656 -40.24 6.09 -14.64
CA PRO A 656 -41.23 5.56 -15.57
C PRO A 656 -42.30 4.75 -14.83
N LYS A 657 -43.56 4.88 -15.23
CA LYS A 657 -44.69 4.28 -14.49
C LYS A 657 -44.56 2.76 -14.32
N ASP A 658 -43.98 2.08 -15.30
CA ASP A 658 -43.73 0.64 -15.28
C ASP A 658 -42.59 0.23 -14.31
N MET A 659 -41.57 1.09 -14.16
CA MET A 659 -40.53 0.92 -13.13
C MET A 659 -41.08 1.16 -11.72
N ARG A 660 -41.93 2.19 -11.53
CA ARG A 660 -42.57 2.43 -10.22
C ARG A 660 -43.32 1.20 -9.73
N GLU A 661 -44.11 0.55 -10.59
CA GLU A 661 -44.88 -0.62 -10.18
C GLU A 661 -44.01 -1.85 -9.92
N LYS A 662 -42.94 -2.08 -10.70
CA LYS A 662 -41.98 -3.18 -10.46
C LYS A 662 -41.26 -3.05 -9.14
N VAL A 663 -40.80 -1.85 -8.80
CA VAL A 663 -40.10 -1.58 -7.53
C VAL A 663 -41.07 -1.67 -6.35
N ARG A 664 -42.33 -1.22 -6.54
CA ARG A 664 -43.38 -1.38 -5.53
C ARG A 664 -43.69 -2.85 -5.24
N LEU A 665 -43.79 -3.69 -6.28
CA LEU A 665 -44.00 -5.13 -6.16
C LEU A 665 -42.80 -5.86 -5.50
N ALA A 666 -41.57 -5.45 -5.81
CA ALA A 666 -40.36 -6.00 -5.17
C ALA A 666 -40.32 -5.68 -3.67
N ALA A 667 -40.76 -4.47 -3.28
CA ALA A 667 -40.85 -4.05 -1.88
C ALA A 667 -41.89 -4.84 -1.06
N GLU A 668 -42.90 -5.42 -1.71
CA GLU A 668 -44.03 -6.10 -1.08
C GLU A 668 -43.82 -7.63 -0.91
N THR A 669 -42.74 -8.21 -1.43
CA THR A 669 -42.53 -9.68 -1.43
C THR A 669 -41.44 -10.10 -0.42
N PRO A 670 -41.78 -10.84 0.67
CA PRO A 670 -40.78 -11.31 1.63
C PRO A 670 -40.00 -12.51 1.08
N THR A 671 -38.68 -12.56 1.28
CA THR A 671 -37.81 -13.66 0.84
C THR A 671 -37.13 -14.29 2.06
N VAL A 672 -37.45 -15.55 2.35
CA VAL A 672 -36.87 -16.30 3.48
C VAL A 672 -35.49 -16.82 3.10
N MET A 673 -34.43 -16.32 3.76
CA MET A 673 -33.09 -16.92 3.68
C MET A 673 -33.04 -18.27 4.43
N PRO A 674 -32.50 -19.34 3.84
CA PRO A 674 -32.38 -20.62 4.52
C PRO A 674 -31.30 -20.54 5.60
N GLN A 675 -31.68 -20.80 6.86
CA GLN A 675 -30.72 -20.95 7.95
C GLN A 675 -29.99 -22.29 7.83
N VAL A 676 -28.71 -22.26 7.49
CA VAL A 676 -27.85 -23.45 7.49
C VAL A 676 -27.45 -23.75 8.94
N LYS A 677 -28.14 -24.72 9.56
CA LYS A 677 -27.70 -25.35 10.81
C LYS A 677 -26.86 -26.60 10.50
N THR A 678 -25.73 -26.70 11.21
CA THR A 678 -24.91 -27.91 11.44
C THR A 678 -24.21 -28.54 10.23
N LEU A 679 -22.98 -28.09 10.00
CA LEU A 679 -21.96 -28.71 9.17
C LEU A 679 -21.29 -29.87 9.95
N VAL A 680 -22.03 -30.95 10.24
CA VAL A 680 -21.46 -32.26 10.60
C VAL A 680 -22.48 -33.32 10.23
N ASN A 681 -22.48 -33.75 8.97
CA ASN A 681 -23.03 -35.06 8.61
C ASN A 681 -22.12 -35.70 7.58
N GLU A 682 -21.54 -36.83 7.99
CA GLU A 682 -20.65 -37.69 7.22
C GLU A 682 -21.44 -38.47 6.16
N ASP A 683 -21.98 -37.81 5.15
CA ASP A 683 -22.49 -38.56 3.99
C ASP A 683 -21.30 -38.95 3.10
N ALA A 684 -20.79 -40.15 3.35
CA ALA A 684 -19.67 -40.79 2.65
C ALA A 684 -19.96 -41.15 1.18
N SER A 685 -21.07 -40.70 0.60
CA SER A 685 -21.51 -41.07 -0.76
C SER A 685 -21.20 -40.03 -1.84
N VAL A 686 -20.62 -38.86 -1.50
CA VAL A 686 -20.26 -37.85 -2.50
C VAL A 686 -18.94 -38.25 -3.17
N THR A 687 -19.01 -38.71 -4.42
CA THR A 687 -17.82 -38.98 -5.25
C THR A 687 -17.33 -37.70 -5.93
N ALA A 688 -16.10 -37.70 -6.45
CA ALA A 688 -15.60 -36.57 -7.25
C ALA A 688 -16.45 -36.32 -8.50
N SER A 689 -17.01 -37.37 -9.11
CA SER A 689 -17.98 -37.23 -10.20
C SER A 689 -19.23 -36.47 -9.77
N ASN A 690 -19.73 -36.68 -8.54
CA ASN A 690 -20.87 -35.91 -8.02
C ASN A 690 -20.51 -34.41 -7.87
N LEU A 691 -19.28 -34.10 -7.43
CA LEU A 691 -18.80 -32.72 -7.33
C LEU A 691 -18.75 -32.04 -8.71
N VAL A 692 -18.22 -32.76 -9.70
CA VAL A 692 -18.13 -32.29 -11.08
C VAL A 692 -19.52 -32.07 -11.67
N GLU A 693 -20.46 -33.00 -11.47
CA GLU A 693 -21.83 -32.88 -11.98
C GLU A 693 -22.55 -31.68 -11.38
N SER A 694 -22.49 -31.49 -10.07
CA SER A 694 -23.08 -30.32 -9.42
C SER A 694 -22.44 -29.01 -9.89
N TRP A 695 -21.13 -28.98 -10.14
CA TRP A 695 -20.48 -27.81 -10.72
C TRP A 695 -20.94 -27.53 -12.16
N LEU A 696 -21.08 -28.56 -12.99
CA LEU A 696 -21.59 -28.44 -14.36
C LEU A 696 -23.04 -27.92 -14.37
N GLU A 697 -23.89 -28.39 -13.45
CA GLU A 697 -25.26 -27.90 -13.26
C GLU A 697 -25.28 -26.42 -12.84
N MET A 698 -24.42 -26.03 -11.90
CA MET A 698 -24.29 -24.63 -11.48
C MET A 698 -23.84 -23.71 -12.61
N LYS A 699 -22.98 -24.22 -13.51
CA LYS A 699 -22.36 -23.46 -14.60
C LYS A 699 -23.06 -23.63 -15.95
N GLU A 700 -24.15 -24.38 -16.02
CA GLU A 700 -24.87 -24.66 -17.27
C GLU A 700 -25.20 -23.38 -18.05
N LYS A 701 -25.71 -22.36 -17.36
CA LYS A 701 -26.02 -21.05 -17.96
C LYS A 701 -24.78 -20.30 -18.45
N ASP A 702 -23.67 -20.35 -17.72
CA ASP A 702 -22.41 -19.70 -18.09
C ASP A 702 -21.74 -20.40 -19.28
N ILE A 703 -21.88 -21.73 -19.35
CA ILE A 703 -21.44 -22.57 -20.48
C ILE A 703 -22.23 -22.20 -21.74
N GLU A 704 -23.55 -22.00 -21.61
CA GLU A 704 -24.43 -21.57 -22.70
C GLU A 704 -24.18 -20.11 -23.14
N SER A 705 -23.95 -19.19 -22.20
CA SER A 705 -23.93 -17.73 -22.44
C SER A 705 -22.60 -17.17 -22.94
N GLN A 706 -21.75 -17.99 -23.56
CA GLN A 706 -20.40 -17.62 -24.01
C GLN A 706 -19.35 -17.45 -22.92
N GLY A 707 -19.29 -18.38 -21.95
CA GLY A 707 -18.22 -18.45 -20.96
C GLY A 707 -16.83 -18.19 -21.57
N GLY A 708 -16.11 -17.22 -21.00
CA GLY A 708 -14.77 -16.82 -21.44
C GLY A 708 -13.76 -17.97 -21.42
N GLY A 709 -12.55 -17.75 -21.94
CA GLY A 709 -11.52 -18.79 -22.13
C GLY A 709 -11.29 -19.69 -20.90
N ILE A 710 -11.41 -19.13 -19.69
CA ILE A 710 -11.22 -19.86 -18.44
C ILE A 710 -12.25 -20.99 -18.22
N ILE A 711 -13.53 -20.77 -18.58
CA ILE A 711 -14.55 -21.83 -18.45
C ILE A 711 -14.25 -22.97 -19.43
N GLN A 712 -13.76 -22.64 -20.63
CA GLN A 712 -13.40 -23.65 -21.62
C GLN A 712 -12.21 -24.51 -21.15
N ASP A 713 -11.24 -23.92 -20.44
CA ASP A 713 -10.11 -24.67 -19.84
C ASP A 713 -10.55 -25.57 -18.68
N GLN A 714 -11.57 -25.17 -17.92
CA GLN A 714 -12.15 -26.02 -16.87
C GLN A 714 -12.92 -27.22 -17.44
N LEU A 715 -13.68 -27.00 -18.51
CA LEU A 715 -14.35 -28.09 -19.22
C LEU A 715 -13.31 -29.08 -19.80
N TYR A 716 -12.16 -28.57 -20.24
CA TYR A 716 -11.01 -29.40 -20.61
C TYR A 716 -10.53 -30.27 -19.44
N ASP A 717 -10.29 -29.69 -18.25
CA ASP A 717 -9.83 -30.45 -17.08
C ASP A 717 -10.86 -31.51 -16.65
N VAL A 718 -12.14 -31.16 -16.64
CA VAL A 718 -13.23 -32.08 -16.30
C VAL A 718 -13.33 -33.23 -17.31
N CYS A 719 -13.11 -32.96 -18.59
CA CYS A 719 -13.06 -34.00 -19.61
C CYS A 719 -12.01 -35.06 -19.27
N LEU A 720 -10.81 -34.63 -18.88
CA LEU A 720 -9.72 -35.55 -18.51
C LEU A 720 -10.03 -36.33 -17.22
N VAL A 721 -10.72 -35.71 -16.26
CA VAL A 721 -11.23 -36.40 -15.07
C VAL A 721 -12.18 -37.53 -15.45
N TYR A 722 -13.16 -37.28 -16.33
CA TYR A 722 -14.08 -38.32 -16.81
C TYR A 722 -13.35 -39.45 -17.56
N ILE A 723 -12.31 -39.15 -18.34
CA ILE A 723 -11.48 -40.18 -18.97
C ILE A 723 -10.75 -41.03 -17.94
N ASN A 724 -10.23 -40.43 -16.87
CA ASN A 724 -9.55 -41.16 -15.80
C ASN A 724 -10.51 -42.07 -15.01
N GLU A 725 -11.75 -41.65 -14.82
CA GLU A 725 -12.79 -42.45 -14.17
C GLU A 725 -13.42 -43.52 -15.09
N GLY A 726 -13.08 -43.52 -16.37
CA GLY A 726 -13.67 -44.41 -17.37
C GLY A 726 -15.08 -44.00 -17.82
N GLN A 727 -15.50 -42.76 -17.56
CA GLN A 727 -16.78 -42.19 -18.00
C GLN A 727 -16.66 -41.62 -19.43
N ILE A 728 -16.29 -42.49 -20.38
CA ILE A 728 -15.85 -42.13 -21.73
C ILE A 728 -16.93 -41.35 -22.51
N GLU A 729 -18.20 -41.77 -22.43
CA GLU A 729 -19.30 -41.10 -23.13
C GLU A 729 -19.53 -39.66 -22.61
N LYS A 730 -19.43 -39.45 -21.29
CA LYS A 730 -19.57 -38.12 -20.69
C LYS A 730 -18.39 -37.21 -21.05
N ALA A 731 -17.18 -37.75 -21.08
CA ALA A 731 -16.00 -37.02 -21.54
C ALA A 731 -16.17 -36.53 -22.99
N LEU A 732 -16.68 -37.38 -23.87
CA LEU A 732 -16.92 -37.03 -25.28
C LEU A 732 -18.02 -35.97 -25.43
N ASP A 733 -19.15 -36.15 -24.74
CA ASP A 733 -20.25 -35.17 -24.71
C ASP A 733 -19.75 -33.81 -24.20
N LEU A 734 -18.98 -33.80 -23.11
CA LEU A 734 -18.43 -32.58 -22.56
C LEU A 734 -17.43 -31.91 -23.52
N ALA A 735 -16.49 -32.68 -24.07
CA ALA A 735 -15.49 -32.16 -25.02
C ALA A 735 -16.15 -31.55 -26.27
N THR A 736 -17.23 -32.15 -26.77
CA THR A 736 -17.95 -31.63 -27.96
C THR A 736 -18.82 -30.41 -27.65
N LYS A 737 -19.21 -30.19 -26.39
CA LYS A 737 -19.87 -28.96 -25.90
C LYS A 737 -18.92 -27.77 -25.76
N ILE A 738 -17.61 -28.01 -25.62
CA ILE A 738 -16.59 -26.96 -25.69
C ILE A 738 -16.69 -26.29 -27.07
N LYS A 739 -16.73 -24.96 -27.11
CA LYS A 739 -17.04 -24.23 -28.34
C LYS A 739 -15.97 -24.50 -29.41
N PRO A 740 -16.36 -24.74 -30.69
CA PRO A 740 -15.42 -25.08 -31.78
C PRO A 740 -14.33 -24.02 -32.03
N VAL A 741 -14.62 -22.76 -31.67
CA VAL A 741 -13.77 -21.59 -31.89
C VAL A 741 -12.61 -21.53 -30.88
N PHE A 742 -12.57 -22.41 -29.88
CA PHE A 742 -11.54 -22.41 -28.83
C PHE A 742 -10.58 -23.60 -28.96
N ILE A 743 -9.29 -23.31 -28.82
CA ILE A 743 -8.19 -24.30 -28.84
C ILE A 743 -8.40 -25.39 -27.76
N SER A 744 -9.07 -25.07 -26.65
CA SER A 744 -9.36 -25.98 -25.54
C SER A 744 -10.23 -27.17 -25.96
N ARG A 745 -11.16 -27.03 -26.93
CA ARG A 745 -11.96 -28.15 -27.46
C ARG A 745 -11.05 -29.20 -28.08
N THR A 746 -10.25 -28.74 -29.04
CA THR A 746 -9.38 -29.62 -29.81
C THR A 746 -8.31 -30.24 -28.94
N SER A 747 -7.77 -29.47 -27.98
CA SER A 747 -6.84 -29.97 -26.96
C SER A 747 -7.47 -31.07 -26.10
N ALA A 748 -8.71 -30.87 -25.62
CA ALA A 748 -9.42 -31.86 -24.79
C ALA A 748 -9.64 -33.16 -25.56
N LEU A 749 -10.07 -33.07 -26.81
CA LEU A 749 -10.30 -34.22 -27.68
C LEU A 749 -8.99 -34.98 -27.95
N CYS A 750 -7.90 -34.27 -28.27
CA CYS A 750 -6.59 -34.89 -28.53
C CYS A 750 -6.02 -35.55 -27.27
N ASP A 751 -6.04 -34.87 -26.13
CA ASP A 751 -5.47 -35.40 -24.88
C ASP A 751 -6.31 -36.59 -24.37
N ALA A 752 -7.64 -36.53 -24.45
CA ALA A 752 -8.53 -37.65 -24.14
C ALA A 752 -8.27 -38.86 -25.04
N ALA A 753 -8.17 -38.65 -26.36
CA ALA A 753 -7.81 -39.69 -27.32
C ALA A 753 -6.45 -40.32 -26.98
N THR A 754 -5.45 -39.48 -26.71
CA THR A 754 -4.09 -39.90 -26.34
C THR A 754 -4.12 -40.77 -25.09
N MET A 755 -4.81 -40.34 -24.03
CA MET A 755 -4.92 -41.09 -22.77
C MET A 755 -5.59 -42.46 -22.96
N LEU A 756 -6.66 -42.54 -23.77
CA LEU A 756 -7.33 -43.80 -24.08
C LEU A 756 -6.44 -44.73 -24.91
N LEU A 757 -5.74 -44.21 -25.91
CA LEU A 757 -4.78 -44.97 -26.73
C LEU A 757 -3.64 -45.53 -25.88
N MET A 758 -3.08 -44.73 -24.97
CA MET A 758 -2.02 -45.15 -24.05
C MET A 758 -2.49 -46.17 -23.01
N LYS A 759 -3.79 -46.21 -22.69
CA LYS A 759 -4.43 -47.28 -21.89
C LYS A 759 -4.79 -48.53 -22.71
N GLY A 760 -4.51 -48.55 -24.02
CA GLY A 760 -4.84 -49.65 -24.93
C GLY A 760 -6.32 -49.70 -25.35
N GLN A 761 -7.08 -48.63 -25.13
CA GLN A 761 -8.51 -48.53 -25.41
C GLN A 761 -8.75 -47.89 -26.79
N SER A 762 -8.21 -48.50 -27.85
CA SER A 762 -8.22 -47.90 -29.19
C SER A 762 -9.62 -47.71 -29.79
N GLU A 763 -10.58 -48.60 -29.50
CA GLU A 763 -11.97 -48.45 -29.97
C GLU A 763 -12.66 -47.24 -29.32
N ASP A 764 -12.45 -47.05 -28.01
CA ASP A 764 -13.01 -45.93 -27.25
C ASP A 764 -12.39 -44.58 -27.66
N ALA A 765 -11.15 -44.59 -28.18
CA ALA A 765 -10.46 -43.40 -28.65
C ALA A 765 -10.96 -42.91 -30.02
N LYS A 766 -11.53 -43.78 -30.87
CA LYS A 766 -11.93 -43.43 -32.26
C LYS A 766 -12.87 -42.22 -32.35
N PRO A 767 -13.92 -42.08 -31.52
CA PRO A 767 -14.79 -40.92 -31.56
C PRO A 767 -14.06 -39.61 -31.26
N PHE A 768 -13.14 -39.62 -30.28
CA PHE A 768 -12.32 -38.45 -29.94
C PHE A 768 -11.37 -38.08 -31.07
N VAL A 769 -10.71 -39.06 -31.70
CA VAL A 769 -9.84 -38.84 -32.86
C VAL A 769 -10.63 -38.26 -34.05
N HIS A 770 -11.83 -38.77 -34.29
CA HIS A 770 -12.70 -38.26 -35.36
C HIS A 770 -13.08 -36.80 -35.12
N GLU A 771 -13.58 -36.48 -33.93
CA GLU A 771 -13.97 -35.12 -33.55
C GLU A 771 -12.77 -34.16 -33.51
N ALA A 772 -11.60 -34.60 -33.04
CA ALA A 772 -10.38 -33.80 -33.05
C ALA A 772 -10.00 -33.40 -34.48
N ASN A 773 -9.92 -34.36 -35.40
CA ASN A 773 -9.61 -34.08 -36.81
C ASN A 773 -10.67 -33.17 -37.47
N SER A 774 -11.95 -33.41 -37.23
CA SER A 774 -13.02 -32.54 -37.74
C SER A 774 -12.91 -31.11 -37.18
N SER A 775 -12.56 -30.98 -35.90
CA SER A 775 -12.34 -29.68 -35.25
C SER A 775 -11.19 -28.94 -35.92
N LEU A 776 -10.05 -29.61 -36.17
CA LEU A 776 -8.89 -29.04 -36.86
C LEU A 776 -9.20 -28.60 -38.30
N GLU A 777 -9.96 -29.39 -39.05
CA GLU A 777 -10.38 -29.04 -40.42
C GLU A 777 -11.26 -27.79 -40.46
N SER A 778 -12.06 -27.58 -39.42
CA SER A 778 -12.93 -26.40 -39.29
C SER A 778 -12.23 -25.17 -38.69
N PHE A 779 -11.03 -25.34 -38.13
CA PHE A 779 -10.33 -24.30 -37.37
C PHE A 779 -9.55 -23.36 -38.31
N ASP A 780 -9.89 -22.06 -38.29
CA ASP A 780 -9.17 -21.04 -39.05
C ASP A 780 -7.87 -20.65 -38.33
N VAL A 781 -6.81 -21.42 -38.59
CA VAL A 781 -5.47 -21.24 -37.99
C VAL A 781 -4.89 -19.84 -38.22
N THR A 782 -5.37 -19.09 -39.21
CA THR A 782 -4.86 -17.74 -39.52
C THR A 782 -5.29 -16.67 -38.50
N LYS A 783 -6.28 -16.97 -37.65
CA LYS A 783 -6.84 -16.03 -36.66
C LYS A 783 -6.24 -16.12 -35.26
N TYR A 784 -5.31 -17.04 -35.01
CA TYR A 784 -4.82 -17.34 -33.66
C TYR A 784 -3.30 -17.28 -33.57
N THR A 785 -2.81 -16.68 -32.48
CA THR A 785 -1.38 -16.47 -32.19
C THR A 785 -0.86 -17.40 -31.09
N ASN A 786 -1.55 -18.52 -30.85
CA ASN A 786 -1.26 -19.47 -29.76
C ASN A 786 -1.32 -20.92 -30.28
N LEU A 787 -0.79 -21.16 -31.48
CA LEU A 787 -1.01 -22.41 -32.22
C LEU A 787 -0.32 -23.61 -31.57
N THR A 788 0.67 -23.38 -30.69
CA THR A 788 1.30 -24.45 -29.89
C THR A 788 0.27 -25.26 -29.10
N PHE A 789 -0.71 -24.60 -28.49
CA PHE A 789 -1.76 -25.28 -27.71
C PHE A 789 -2.68 -26.15 -28.57
N LEU A 790 -2.73 -25.91 -29.89
CA LEU A 790 -3.46 -26.75 -30.83
C LEU A 790 -2.59 -27.92 -31.32
N TYR A 791 -1.38 -27.63 -31.80
CA TYR A 791 -0.56 -28.63 -32.50
C TYR A 791 0.17 -29.59 -31.56
N ALA A 792 0.52 -29.19 -30.34
CA ALA A 792 1.18 -30.08 -29.40
C ALA A 792 0.29 -31.27 -28.98
N PRO A 793 -1.00 -31.09 -28.60
CA PRO A 793 -1.91 -32.21 -28.36
C PRO A 793 -2.11 -33.13 -29.57
N PHE A 794 -2.18 -32.57 -30.79
CA PHE A 794 -2.23 -33.39 -32.01
C PHE A 794 -0.99 -34.25 -32.19
N MET A 795 0.19 -33.68 -31.95
CA MET A 795 1.44 -34.43 -31.99
C MET A 795 1.37 -35.63 -31.04
N ALA A 796 0.90 -35.45 -29.80
CA ALA A 796 0.74 -36.55 -28.85
C ALA A 796 -0.27 -37.60 -29.35
N MET A 797 -1.42 -37.18 -29.86
CA MET A 797 -2.44 -38.09 -30.39
C MET A 797 -1.91 -38.94 -31.56
N GLU A 798 -1.21 -38.32 -32.51
CA GLU A 798 -0.64 -39.05 -33.66
C GLU A 798 0.50 -40.00 -33.25
N LEU A 799 1.32 -39.61 -32.25
CA LEU A 799 2.31 -40.53 -31.67
C LEU A 799 1.63 -41.75 -31.02
N ALA A 800 0.54 -41.55 -30.29
CA ALA A 800 -0.22 -42.63 -29.66
C ALA A 800 -0.93 -43.54 -30.69
N LEU A 801 -1.28 -43.00 -31.87
CA LEU A 801 -1.79 -43.77 -33.02
C LEU A 801 -0.68 -44.53 -33.78
N GLY A 802 0.59 -44.19 -33.55
CA GLY A 802 1.75 -44.76 -34.24
C GLY A 802 2.11 -44.08 -35.57
N ASP A 803 1.55 -42.91 -35.87
CA ASP A 803 1.89 -42.11 -37.07
C ASP A 803 3.01 -41.10 -36.76
N GLU A 804 4.25 -41.58 -36.74
CA GLU A 804 5.41 -40.72 -36.44
C GLU A 804 5.64 -39.60 -37.48
N GLU A 805 5.22 -39.80 -38.73
CA GLU A 805 5.42 -38.78 -39.78
C GLU A 805 4.49 -37.59 -39.55
N LYS A 806 3.21 -37.86 -39.30
CA LYS A 806 2.22 -36.83 -39.00
C LYS A 806 2.50 -36.15 -37.65
N ALA A 807 2.92 -36.92 -36.64
CA ALA A 807 3.39 -36.37 -35.37
C ALA A 807 4.56 -35.39 -35.54
N ARG A 808 5.60 -35.74 -36.33
CA ARG A 808 6.73 -34.84 -36.62
C ARG A 808 6.28 -33.56 -37.31
N SER A 809 5.29 -33.64 -38.21
CA SER A 809 4.72 -32.45 -38.85
C SER A 809 4.03 -31.53 -37.83
N PHE A 810 3.23 -32.08 -36.91
CA PHE A 810 2.60 -31.29 -35.86
C PHE A 810 3.60 -30.75 -34.84
N GLU A 811 4.65 -31.50 -34.49
CA GLU A 811 5.74 -31.00 -33.64
C GLU A 811 6.41 -29.77 -34.28
N ALA A 812 6.76 -29.86 -35.57
CA ALA A 812 7.39 -28.75 -36.27
C ALA A 812 6.50 -27.49 -36.25
N LYS A 813 5.19 -27.65 -36.48
CA LYS A 813 4.21 -26.55 -36.39
C LYS A 813 4.05 -26.01 -34.98
N ALA A 814 4.08 -26.88 -33.97
CA ALA A 814 4.01 -26.46 -32.57
C ALA A 814 5.24 -25.64 -32.17
N ARG A 815 6.40 -25.86 -32.80
CA ARG A 815 7.67 -25.17 -32.53
C ARG A 815 7.87 -23.88 -33.31
N GLU A 816 7.26 -23.73 -34.48
CA GLU A 816 7.49 -22.63 -35.43
C GLU A 816 7.35 -21.23 -34.80
N ASP A 817 6.46 -21.08 -33.80
CA ASP A 817 6.12 -19.77 -33.23
C ASP A 817 6.35 -19.64 -31.71
N ILE A 818 6.84 -20.67 -31.00
CA ILE A 818 6.95 -20.64 -29.53
C ILE A 818 7.68 -19.39 -29.02
N ASP A 819 8.80 -19.03 -29.65
CA ASP A 819 9.63 -17.90 -29.24
C ASP A 819 9.08 -16.52 -29.64
N ASN A 820 8.14 -16.46 -30.60
CA ASN A 820 7.55 -15.21 -31.11
C ASN A 820 6.24 -14.84 -30.43
N GLU A 821 5.62 -15.78 -29.71
CA GLU A 821 4.31 -15.55 -29.11
C GLU A 821 4.42 -15.08 -27.64
N ASN A 822 3.34 -14.48 -27.10
CA ASN A 822 3.29 -14.09 -25.69
C ASN A 822 3.40 -15.31 -24.77
N ASN A 823 4.23 -15.21 -23.74
CA ASN A 823 4.46 -16.25 -22.72
C ASN A 823 4.99 -17.59 -23.29
N PRO A 824 6.20 -17.61 -23.88
CA PRO A 824 6.83 -18.83 -24.42
C PRO A 824 6.93 -19.96 -23.39
N GLY A 825 7.02 -19.63 -22.10
CA GLY A 825 7.09 -20.61 -21.02
C GLY A 825 5.85 -21.51 -20.90
N GLU A 826 4.64 -21.05 -21.23
CA GLU A 826 3.46 -21.93 -21.24
C GLU A 826 3.45 -22.88 -22.43
N LYS A 827 4.09 -22.48 -23.53
CA LYS A 827 4.09 -23.20 -24.80
C LYS A 827 5.10 -24.33 -24.80
N TYR A 828 6.31 -24.06 -24.31
CA TYR A 828 7.25 -25.12 -23.96
C TYR A 828 6.63 -26.11 -22.97
N ARG A 829 5.82 -25.65 -22.01
CA ARG A 829 5.08 -26.53 -21.09
C ARG A 829 4.03 -27.39 -21.78
N CYS A 830 3.21 -26.80 -22.66
CA CYS A 830 2.19 -27.55 -23.40
C CYS A 830 2.82 -28.63 -24.31
N LEU A 831 3.91 -28.28 -25.01
CA LEU A 831 4.64 -29.22 -25.86
C LEU A 831 5.31 -30.33 -25.03
N ALA A 832 5.93 -30.00 -23.90
CA ALA A 832 6.50 -30.99 -22.99
C ALA A 832 5.42 -31.91 -22.39
N ARG A 833 4.26 -31.37 -21.98
CA ARG A 833 3.10 -32.16 -21.51
C ARG A 833 2.65 -33.16 -22.58
N SER A 834 2.62 -32.74 -23.84
CA SER A 834 2.18 -33.59 -24.95
C SER A 834 3.14 -34.77 -25.17
N PHE A 835 4.46 -34.54 -25.12
CA PHE A 835 5.43 -35.65 -25.11
C PHE A 835 5.31 -36.54 -23.87
N PHE A 836 4.98 -35.95 -22.72
CA PHE A 836 4.81 -36.68 -21.47
C PHE A 836 3.63 -37.65 -21.54
N LEU A 837 2.48 -37.24 -22.11
CA LEU A 837 1.29 -38.07 -22.25
C LEU A 837 1.53 -39.36 -23.03
N VAL A 838 2.48 -39.35 -23.99
CA VAL A 838 2.88 -40.53 -24.78
C VAL A 838 4.15 -41.21 -24.27
N GLU A 839 4.51 -40.98 -23.01
CA GLU A 839 5.66 -41.60 -22.34
C GLU A 839 7.01 -41.34 -23.04
N ARG A 840 7.12 -40.27 -23.85
CA ARG A 840 8.37 -39.82 -24.52
C ARG A 840 9.13 -38.85 -23.61
N PHE A 841 9.45 -39.28 -22.39
CA PHE A 841 9.94 -38.38 -21.34
C PHE A 841 11.24 -37.64 -21.67
N THR A 842 12.18 -38.29 -22.38
CA THR A 842 13.43 -37.62 -22.82
C THR A 842 13.14 -36.46 -23.77
N SER A 843 12.17 -36.61 -24.68
CA SER A 843 11.74 -35.53 -25.57
C SER A 843 11.05 -34.41 -24.79
N ALA A 844 10.22 -34.76 -23.80
CA ALA A 844 9.59 -33.77 -22.93
C ALA A 844 10.62 -32.92 -22.17
N ILE A 845 11.68 -33.56 -21.64
CA ILE A 845 12.80 -32.84 -20.99
C ILE A 845 13.54 -31.98 -22.01
N GLY A 846 13.83 -32.50 -23.20
CA GLY A 846 14.50 -31.74 -24.26
C GLY A 846 13.76 -30.45 -24.57
N VAL A 847 12.43 -30.50 -24.72
CA VAL A 847 11.59 -29.30 -24.93
C VAL A 847 11.70 -28.31 -23.77
N LEU A 848 11.70 -28.77 -22.51
CA LEU A 848 11.89 -27.88 -21.35
C LEU A 848 13.30 -27.30 -21.30
N ASP A 849 14.30 -28.04 -21.79
CA ASP A 849 15.68 -27.60 -21.90
C ASP A 849 15.87 -26.55 -23.01
N GLU A 850 15.03 -26.58 -24.04
CA GLU A 850 15.04 -25.57 -25.10
C GLU A 850 14.47 -24.21 -24.65
N GLY A 851 13.49 -24.19 -23.74
CA GLY A 851 12.90 -22.93 -23.27
C GLY A 851 13.88 -22.04 -22.46
N ARG A 852 13.93 -20.74 -22.82
CA ARG A 852 14.81 -19.74 -22.18
C ARG A 852 14.43 -19.46 -20.71
N GLN A 853 15.43 -19.07 -19.91
CA GLN A 853 15.41 -18.94 -18.44
C GLN A 853 14.28 -18.08 -17.83
N LYS A 854 13.79 -17.03 -18.53
CA LYS A 854 12.94 -16.01 -17.90
C LYS A 854 11.48 -16.43 -17.65
N HIS A 855 10.99 -17.52 -18.22
CA HIS A 855 9.54 -17.80 -18.27
C HIS A 855 9.12 -19.22 -17.83
N LEU A 856 10.06 -20.12 -17.50
CA LEU A 856 9.73 -21.49 -17.11
C LEU A 856 9.55 -21.63 -15.58
N ASN A 857 8.30 -21.68 -15.13
CA ASN A 857 7.99 -22.05 -13.75
C ASN A 857 7.99 -23.58 -13.59
N TYR A 858 9.17 -24.16 -13.37
CA TYR A 858 9.40 -25.59 -13.19
C TYR A 858 8.58 -26.23 -12.06
N SER A 859 8.17 -25.44 -11.04
CA SER A 859 7.39 -25.94 -9.89
C SER A 859 6.05 -26.56 -10.27
N ARG A 860 5.47 -26.20 -11.42
CA ARG A 860 4.21 -26.78 -11.90
C ARG A 860 4.36 -28.07 -12.71
N ILE A 861 5.56 -28.32 -13.24
CA ILE A 861 5.81 -29.41 -14.18
C ILE A 861 6.34 -30.62 -13.44
N ILE A 862 7.25 -30.39 -12.50
CA ILE A 862 8.00 -31.44 -11.81
C ILE A 862 7.10 -32.40 -11.03
N PRO A 863 6.05 -31.95 -10.29
CA PRO A 863 5.13 -32.87 -9.63
C PRO A 863 4.53 -33.92 -10.59
N ILE A 864 4.14 -33.50 -11.80
CA ILE A 864 3.57 -34.37 -12.83
C ILE A 864 4.57 -35.46 -13.26
N PHE A 865 5.86 -35.12 -13.38
CA PHE A 865 6.90 -36.10 -13.71
C PHE A 865 7.20 -37.05 -12.56
N LEU A 866 7.16 -36.57 -11.33
CA LEU A 866 7.56 -37.34 -10.14
C LEU A 866 6.47 -38.32 -9.69
N GLU A 867 5.20 -37.95 -9.82
CA GLU A 867 4.05 -38.80 -9.49
C GLU A 867 3.94 -40.00 -10.44
N ASN A 868 4.40 -39.87 -11.68
CA ASN A 868 4.32 -40.96 -12.66
C ASN A 868 5.41 -42.04 -12.41
N LYS A 869 5.00 -43.15 -11.79
CA LYS A 869 5.84 -44.31 -11.47
C LYS A 869 6.52 -44.96 -12.69
N LYS A 870 6.05 -44.69 -13.92
CA LYS A 870 6.67 -45.21 -15.16
C LYS A 870 7.90 -44.42 -15.61
N VAL A 871 8.09 -43.20 -15.10
CA VAL A 871 9.26 -42.39 -15.45
C VAL A 871 10.51 -43.04 -14.85
N ASN A 872 11.45 -43.48 -15.70
CA ASN A 872 12.72 -44.04 -15.23
C ASN A 872 13.51 -42.97 -14.44
N ASN A 873 14.23 -43.40 -13.41
CA ASN A 873 15.11 -42.60 -12.59
C ASN A 873 16.13 -41.79 -13.41
N ASP A 874 16.66 -42.34 -14.50
CA ASP A 874 17.60 -41.60 -15.36
C ASP A 874 16.97 -40.33 -15.95
N VAL A 875 15.66 -40.37 -16.22
CA VAL A 875 14.88 -39.23 -16.70
C VAL A 875 14.68 -38.20 -15.57
N ILE A 876 14.38 -38.67 -14.36
CA ILE A 876 14.25 -37.79 -13.18
C ILE A 876 15.58 -37.08 -12.89
N VAL A 877 16.70 -37.82 -12.91
CA VAL A 877 18.05 -37.25 -12.75
C VAL A 877 18.38 -36.28 -13.89
N GLY A 878 18.03 -36.61 -15.13
CA GLY A 878 18.18 -35.72 -16.27
C GLY A 878 17.42 -34.40 -16.12
N LEU A 879 16.17 -34.48 -15.65
CA LEU A 879 15.34 -33.31 -15.35
C LEU A 879 15.95 -32.47 -14.22
N MET A 880 16.45 -33.13 -13.17
CA MET A 880 17.14 -32.47 -12.06
C MET A 880 18.36 -31.69 -12.55
N ASN A 881 19.22 -32.34 -13.34
CA ASN A 881 20.44 -31.73 -13.86
C ASN A 881 20.13 -30.54 -14.78
N ALA A 882 19.09 -30.65 -15.62
CA ALA A 882 18.65 -29.54 -16.47
C ALA A 882 18.17 -28.34 -15.63
N VAL A 883 17.37 -28.59 -14.58
CA VAL A 883 16.91 -27.55 -13.66
C VAL A 883 18.09 -26.91 -12.93
N ILE A 884 18.99 -27.72 -12.36
CA ILE A 884 20.13 -27.25 -11.56
C ILE A 884 21.08 -26.42 -12.43
N MET A 885 21.51 -26.95 -13.59
CA MET A 885 22.40 -26.23 -14.50
C MET A 885 21.81 -24.88 -14.91
N LYS A 886 20.51 -24.83 -15.18
CA LYS A 886 19.83 -23.58 -15.53
C LYS A 886 19.67 -22.63 -14.34
N ALA A 887 19.33 -23.12 -13.15
CA ALA A 887 19.21 -22.32 -11.93
C ALA A 887 20.55 -21.69 -11.51
N THR A 888 21.67 -22.40 -11.71
CA THR A 888 23.01 -21.84 -11.45
C THR A 888 23.44 -20.73 -12.42
N SER A 889 22.72 -20.54 -13.52
CA SER A 889 23.03 -19.58 -14.57
C SER A 889 22.10 -18.37 -14.63
N ALA A 890 21.07 -18.30 -13.78
CA ALA A 890 20.11 -17.19 -13.73
C ALA A 890 20.42 -16.27 -12.53
N ASP A 891 20.29 -14.95 -12.71
CA ASP A 891 20.41 -13.98 -11.63
C ASP A 891 19.42 -14.28 -10.48
N SER A 892 19.83 -13.89 -9.28
CA SER A 892 19.43 -14.37 -7.94
C SER A 892 17.95 -14.57 -7.56
N GLY A 893 16.98 -14.32 -8.44
CA GLY A 893 15.54 -14.46 -8.14
C GLY A 893 14.96 -15.89 -8.22
N SER A 894 15.68 -16.87 -8.79
CA SER A 894 15.15 -18.24 -9.01
C SER A 894 15.54 -19.28 -7.95
N PHE A 895 16.17 -18.87 -6.84
CA PHE A 895 16.74 -19.82 -5.88
C PHE A 895 15.70 -20.65 -5.11
N SER A 896 14.56 -20.06 -4.71
CA SER A 896 13.53 -20.77 -3.93
C SER A 896 12.87 -21.91 -4.71
N SER A 897 12.72 -21.75 -6.04
CA SER A 897 12.17 -22.81 -6.89
C SER A 897 13.15 -23.97 -7.05
N SER A 898 14.46 -23.70 -7.15
CA SER A 898 15.48 -24.77 -7.23
C SER A 898 15.50 -25.66 -5.97
N GLN A 899 15.32 -25.08 -4.78
CA GLN A 899 15.23 -25.82 -3.52
C GLN A 899 13.99 -26.72 -3.46
N ASN A 900 12.82 -26.18 -3.81
CA ASN A 900 11.57 -26.97 -3.83
C ASN A 900 11.65 -28.13 -4.83
N ILE A 901 12.40 -27.96 -5.91
CA ILE A 901 12.61 -28.99 -6.93
C ILE A 901 13.53 -30.08 -6.41
N ALA A 902 14.67 -29.72 -5.81
CA ALA A 902 15.57 -30.68 -5.19
C ALA A 902 14.84 -31.49 -4.09
N MET A 903 13.99 -30.83 -3.31
CA MET A 903 13.11 -31.47 -2.32
C MET A 903 12.17 -32.48 -2.97
N ALA A 904 11.40 -32.06 -3.97
CA ALA A 904 10.43 -32.93 -4.64
C ALA A 904 11.10 -34.16 -5.28
N ILE A 905 12.26 -33.97 -5.90
CA ILE A 905 13.01 -35.06 -6.56
C ILE A 905 13.55 -36.04 -5.53
N SER A 906 14.15 -35.55 -4.45
CA SER A 906 14.66 -36.40 -3.36
C SER A 906 13.52 -37.16 -2.69
N GLN A 907 12.38 -36.49 -2.51
CA GLN A 907 11.15 -37.09 -2.01
C GLN A 907 10.67 -38.22 -2.93
N CYS A 908 10.66 -38.00 -4.25
CA CYS A 908 10.25 -39.02 -5.22
C CYS A 908 11.17 -40.26 -5.18
N PHE A 909 12.49 -40.07 -5.10
CA PHE A 909 13.41 -41.20 -4.95
C PHE A 909 13.19 -41.97 -3.65
N ALA A 910 12.96 -41.25 -2.54
CA ALA A 910 12.65 -41.87 -1.27
C ALA A 910 11.31 -42.62 -1.30
N GLU A 911 10.27 -42.08 -1.93
CA GLU A 911 8.96 -42.75 -2.11
C GLU A 911 9.04 -44.01 -2.97
N ARG A 912 10.04 -44.09 -3.85
CA ARG A 912 10.34 -45.29 -4.66
C ARG A 912 11.23 -46.31 -3.94
N GLY A 913 11.62 -46.04 -2.68
CA GLY A 913 12.54 -46.87 -1.92
C GLY A 913 14.00 -46.76 -2.37
N GLU A 914 14.35 -45.76 -3.18
CA GLU A 914 15.70 -45.52 -3.69
C GLU A 914 16.47 -44.51 -2.84
N HIS A 915 16.46 -44.75 -1.53
CA HIS A 915 17.01 -43.83 -0.53
C HIS A 915 18.49 -43.50 -0.75
N GLU A 916 19.29 -44.45 -1.25
CA GLU A 916 20.73 -44.23 -1.53
C GLU A 916 20.95 -43.20 -2.65
N LYS A 917 20.12 -43.25 -3.70
CA LYS A 917 20.18 -42.26 -4.78
C LYS A 917 19.70 -40.90 -4.31
N ALA A 918 18.64 -40.85 -3.50
CA ALA A 918 18.19 -39.61 -2.87
C ALA A 918 19.34 -38.95 -2.09
N LEU A 919 20.06 -39.71 -1.26
CA LEU A 919 21.22 -39.21 -0.52
C LEU A 919 22.38 -38.79 -1.43
N GLU A 920 22.69 -39.54 -2.48
CA GLU A 920 23.76 -39.21 -3.44
C GLU A 920 23.45 -37.90 -4.17
N LEU A 921 22.22 -37.71 -4.63
CA LEU A 921 21.77 -36.49 -5.31
C LEU A 921 21.91 -35.26 -4.40
N MET A 922 21.61 -35.40 -3.10
CA MET A 922 21.79 -34.32 -2.13
C MET A 922 23.27 -33.99 -1.91
N LYS A 923 24.16 -34.99 -1.89
CA LYS A 923 25.62 -34.76 -1.79
C LYS A 923 26.17 -34.02 -3.01
N ASP A 924 25.66 -34.31 -4.20
CA ASP A 924 26.06 -33.60 -5.41
C ASP A 924 25.47 -32.18 -5.46
N HIS A 925 24.28 -31.98 -4.92
CA HIS A 925 23.67 -30.66 -4.76
C HIS A 925 24.51 -29.74 -3.87
N ASP A 926 25.05 -30.24 -2.75
CA ASP A 926 25.96 -29.47 -1.87
C ASP A 926 27.21 -28.95 -2.60
N LYS A 927 27.73 -29.72 -3.56
CA LYS A 927 28.89 -29.30 -4.35
C LYS A 927 28.54 -28.14 -5.29
N LEU A 928 27.31 -28.15 -5.81
CA LEU A 928 26.81 -27.17 -6.79
C LEU A 928 26.35 -25.89 -6.12
N PHE A 929 25.72 -25.98 -4.95
CA PHE A 929 25.16 -24.85 -4.22
C PHE A 929 25.84 -24.65 -2.87
N LYS A 930 27.13 -24.29 -2.89
CA LYS A 930 27.96 -24.06 -1.69
C LYS A 930 27.38 -23.08 -0.66
N SER A 931 26.36 -22.30 -1.03
CA SER A 931 25.70 -21.29 -0.18
C SER A 931 24.26 -21.61 0.23
N ILE A 932 23.60 -22.64 -0.33
CA ILE A 932 22.17 -22.90 -0.09
C ILE A 932 21.99 -24.11 0.79
N ARG A 933 21.30 -23.94 1.92
CA ARG A 933 21.06 -24.99 2.91
C ARG A 933 19.88 -25.89 2.46
N THR A 934 20.17 -27.13 2.11
CA THR A 934 19.20 -28.21 1.81
C THR A 934 18.74 -28.99 3.04
N VAL A 935 19.02 -28.50 4.25
CA VAL A 935 18.89 -29.28 5.50
C VAL A 935 17.51 -29.92 5.66
N GLU A 936 16.42 -29.21 5.38
CA GLU A 936 15.07 -29.77 5.53
C GLU A 936 14.76 -30.92 4.56
N ALA A 937 15.26 -30.82 3.32
CA ALA A 937 15.12 -31.85 2.31
C ALA A 937 15.86 -33.14 2.71
N GLU A 938 17.07 -32.99 3.24
CA GLU A 938 17.86 -34.13 3.70
C GLU A 938 17.28 -34.76 4.96
N ILE A 939 16.73 -33.95 5.87
CA ILE A 939 16.00 -34.45 7.04
C ILE A 939 14.79 -35.30 6.61
N ASP A 940 14.06 -34.91 5.55
CA ASP A 940 12.96 -35.73 4.99
C ASP A 940 13.47 -37.07 4.44
N VAL A 941 14.59 -37.09 3.72
CA VAL A 941 15.20 -38.34 3.22
C VAL A 941 15.62 -39.25 4.38
N ILE A 942 16.28 -38.70 5.41
CA ILE A 942 16.70 -39.46 6.60
C ILE A 942 15.48 -39.97 7.38
N ARG A 943 14.41 -39.17 7.47
CA ARG A 943 13.14 -39.59 8.07
C ARG A 943 12.54 -40.79 7.34
N ARG A 944 12.50 -40.76 6.01
CA ARG A 944 11.96 -41.86 5.20
C ARG A 944 12.82 -43.12 5.28
N LEU A 945 14.14 -42.98 5.39
CA LEU A 945 15.02 -44.11 5.72
C LEU A 945 14.63 -44.76 7.05
N LYS A 946 14.35 -43.96 8.09
CA LYS A 946 13.83 -44.48 9.36
C LYS A 946 12.47 -45.15 9.18
N GLU A 947 11.51 -44.52 8.52
CA GLU A 947 10.16 -45.06 8.26
C GLU A 947 10.20 -46.37 7.45
N ALA A 948 11.20 -46.54 6.58
CA ALA A 948 11.47 -47.77 5.83
C ALA A 948 12.18 -48.87 6.66
N ASN A 949 12.39 -48.65 7.97
CA ASN A 949 13.16 -49.52 8.87
C ASN A 949 14.66 -49.66 8.47
N GLU A 950 15.23 -48.65 7.80
CA GLU A 950 16.66 -48.56 7.48
C GLU A 950 17.42 -47.66 8.50
N GLU A 951 17.14 -47.83 9.80
CA GLU A 951 17.64 -46.97 10.89
C GLU A 951 19.16 -46.80 10.89
N ALA A 952 19.91 -47.87 10.64
CA ALA A 952 21.37 -47.83 10.56
C ALA A 952 21.89 -46.89 9.45
N LYS A 953 21.18 -46.81 8.31
CA LYS A 953 21.53 -45.89 7.21
C LYS A 953 21.09 -44.46 7.52
N ALA A 954 19.91 -44.28 8.11
CA ALA A 954 19.45 -42.99 8.60
C ALA A 954 20.46 -42.40 9.59
N MET A 955 20.90 -43.20 10.55
CA MET A 955 21.91 -42.84 11.54
C MET A 955 23.26 -42.51 10.89
N ALA A 956 23.75 -43.33 9.97
CA ALA A 956 25.02 -43.10 9.30
C ALA A 956 25.02 -41.79 8.49
N ALA A 957 23.93 -41.51 7.75
CA ALA A 957 23.76 -40.27 7.00
C ALA A 957 23.71 -39.05 7.93
N LEU A 958 22.97 -39.15 9.02
CA LEU A 958 22.86 -38.07 10.00
C LEU A 958 24.18 -37.79 10.72
N ASP A 959 24.91 -38.82 11.14
CA ASP A 959 26.24 -38.69 11.78
C ASP A 959 27.26 -38.05 10.84
N GLU A 960 27.25 -38.41 9.55
CA GLU A 960 28.09 -37.77 8.53
C GLU A 960 27.80 -36.27 8.45
N ARG A 961 26.51 -35.87 8.45
CA ARG A 961 26.11 -34.46 8.39
C ARG A 961 26.42 -33.67 9.65
N ILE A 962 26.26 -34.28 10.83
CA ILE A 962 26.69 -33.69 12.10
C ILE A 962 28.20 -33.40 12.07
N LYS A 963 29.02 -34.37 11.63
CA LYS A 963 30.47 -34.22 11.52
C LYS A 963 30.88 -33.13 10.54
N GLN A 964 30.27 -33.10 9.35
CA GLN A 964 30.54 -32.07 8.33
C GLN A 964 30.11 -30.67 8.76
N SER A 965 29.01 -30.57 9.51
CA SER A 965 28.44 -29.29 9.94
C SER A 965 29.06 -28.75 11.22
N ARG A 966 29.93 -29.50 11.89
CA ARG A 966 30.56 -29.10 13.16
C ARG A 966 31.21 -27.70 13.16
N PRO A 967 31.88 -27.25 12.06
CA PRO A 967 32.41 -25.88 11.96
C PRO A 967 31.33 -24.79 11.84
N TYR A 968 30.11 -25.14 11.43
CA TYR A 968 29.01 -24.23 11.10
C TYR A 968 27.88 -24.36 12.12
N LYS A 969 27.94 -23.56 13.19
CA LYS A 969 27.09 -23.72 14.38
C LYS A 969 25.60 -23.75 14.08
N SER A 970 25.09 -22.86 13.23
CA SER A 970 23.68 -22.89 12.87
C SER A 970 23.27 -24.16 12.11
N SER A 971 24.13 -24.69 11.23
CA SER A 971 23.85 -25.93 10.51
C SER A 971 23.93 -27.13 11.43
N LEU A 972 24.95 -27.20 12.31
CA LEU A 972 25.06 -28.23 13.34
C LEU A 972 23.79 -28.28 14.19
N ASN A 973 23.23 -27.13 14.55
CA ASN A 973 22.00 -27.04 15.33
C ASN A 973 20.81 -27.75 14.65
N SER A 974 20.60 -27.48 13.37
CA SER A 974 19.50 -28.09 12.61
C SER A 974 19.66 -29.61 12.52
N TRP A 975 20.89 -30.12 12.47
CA TRP A 975 21.16 -31.57 12.50
C TRP A 975 20.99 -32.20 13.87
N LEU A 976 21.34 -31.51 14.94
CA LEU A 976 21.02 -31.94 16.30
C LEU A 976 19.50 -31.98 16.53
N ARG A 977 18.77 -31.00 15.98
CA ARG A 977 17.30 -31.02 15.96
C ARG A 977 16.77 -32.23 15.19
N ALA A 978 17.31 -32.51 14.01
CA ALA A 978 16.93 -33.69 13.23
C ALA A 978 17.15 -35.01 14.00
N LEU A 979 18.30 -35.16 14.67
CA LEU A 979 18.60 -36.33 15.50
C LEU A 979 17.49 -36.65 16.50
N VAL A 980 16.99 -35.61 17.15
CA VAL A 980 15.98 -35.72 18.20
C VAL A 980 14.55 -35.83 17.63
N VAL A 981 14.22 -35.08 16.56
CA VAL A 981 12.92 -35.21 15.86
C VAL A 981 12.72 -36.63 15.34
N LEU A 982 13.78 -37.23 14.82
CA LEU A 982 13.77 -38.58 14.30
C LEU A 982 13.95 -39.64 15.38
N GLU A 983 14.00 -39.27 16.67
CA GLU A 983 14.17 -40.19 17.81
C GLU A 983 15.38 -41.12 17.67
N LEU A 984 16.41 -40.67 16.97
CA LEU A 984 17.67 -41.38 16.78
C LEU A 984 18.67 -41.02 17.90
N ASP A 985 18.33 -40.07 18.76
CA ASP A 985 19.16 -39.61 19.88
C ASP A 985 19.59 -40.75 20.82
N SER A 986 18.72 -41.72 21.07
CA SER A 986 19.02 -42.87 21.93
C SER A 986 20.06 -43.84 21.37
N GLU A 987 20.24 -43.84 20.04
CA GLU A 987 21.24 -44.65 19.33
C GLU A 987 22.54 -43.88 19.08
N TYR A 988 22.52 -42.55 19.20
CA TYR A 988 23.71 -41.73 19.05
C TYR A 988 24.60 -41.83 20.30
N PRO A 989 25.94 -41.84 20.17
CA PRO A 989 26.81 -41.92 21.35
C PRO A 989 26.59 -40.76 22.32
N ALA A 990 26.10 -41.07 23.53
CA ALA A 990 25.70 -40.07 24.52
C ALA A 990 26.82 -39.08 24.88
N ASP A 991 28.07 -39.55 24.99
CA ASP A 991 29.23 -38.70 25.28
C ASP A 991 29.48 -37.68 24.17
N LEU A 992 29.32 -38.09 22.90
CA LEU A 992 29.49 -37.20 21.75
C LEU A 992 28.33 -36.21 21.62
N LEU A 993 27.10 -36.66 21.89
CA LEU A 993 25.93 -35.78 21.93
C LEU A 993 26.14 -34.66 22.97
N ASN A 994 26.51 -35.04 24.19
CA ASN A 994 26.80 -34.09 25.27
C ASN A 994 27.95 -33.13 24.92
N GLU A 995 29.00 -33.61 24.25
CA GLU A 995 30.10 -32.77 23.76
C GLU A 995 29.61 -31.72 22.76
N LEU A 996 28.82 -32.13 21.76
CA LEU A 996 28.27 -31.23 20.74
C LEU A 996 27.35 -30.19 21.34
N LEU A 997 26.52 -30.57 22.31
CA LEU A 997 25.59 -29.65 22.97
C LEU A 997 26.32 -28.62 23.83
N ALA A 998 27.35 -29.05 24.58
CA ALA A 998 28.22 -28.13 25.30
C ALA A 998 29.00 -27.19 24.35
N GLU A 999 29.35 -27.65 23.16
CA GLU A 999 29.96 -26.83 22.11
C GLU A 999 28.98 -25.77 21.57
N MET A 1000 27.71 -26.12 21.44
CA MET A 1000 26.63 -25.25 20.98
C MET A 1000 26.25 -24.19 22.02
N GLU A 1001 26.14 -24.57 23.30
CA GLU A 1001 25.90 -23.64 24.40
C GLU A 1001 27.00 -22.56 24.48
N LYS A 1002 28.27 -22.95 24.30
CA LYS A 1002 29.40 -22.00 24.27
C LYS A 1002 29.34 -21.04 23.09
N ALA A 1003 28.67 -21.40 22.01
CA ALA A 1003 28.54 -20.56 20.82
C ALA A 1003 27.42 -19.51 20.95
N ILE A 1004 26.50 -19.64 21.91
CA ILE A 1004 25.36 -18.72 22.10
C ILE A 1004 25.79 -17.24 22.12
N PRO A 1005 26.81 -16.79 22.89
CA PRO A 1005 27.19 -15.38 22.92
C PRO A 1005 27.74 -14.86 21.58
N ALA A 1006 28.39 -15.73 20.79
CA ALA A 1006 28.93 -15.35 19.49
C ALA A 1006 27.82 -15.26 18.43
N GLU A 1007 26.90 -16.23 18.42
CA GLU A 1007 25.76 -16.24 17.50
C GLU A 1007 24.77 -15.11 17.81
N LEU A 1008 24.55 -14.76 19.08
CA LEU A 1008 23.74 -13.58 19.47
C LEU A 1008 24.26 -12.25 18.88
N ASN A 1009 25.55 -12.18 18.56
CA ASN A 1009 26.18 -11.00 17.96
C ASN A 1009 26.35 -11.12 16.43
N SER A 1010 25.98 -12.25 15.83
CA SER A 1010 26.04 -12.45 14.38
C SER A 1010 24.96 -11.63 13.68
N ARG A 1011 25.35 -10.89 12.63
CA ARG A 1011 24.41 -10.19 11.74
C ARG A 1011 23.79 -11.11 10.67
N TYR A 1012 24.35 -12.30 10.45
CA TYR A 1012 24.08 -13.12 9.26
C TYR A 1012 23.33 -14.43 9.55
N THR A 1013 23.27 -14.83 10.82
CA THR A 1013 22.48 -15.98 11.28
C THR A 1013 21.39 -15.39 12.14
N GLY A 1014 20.11 -15.67 11.88
CA GLY A 1014 19.01 -15.28 12.79
C GLY A 1014 19.31 -15.89 14.17
N PRO A 1015 19.86 -15.12 15.12
CA PRO A 1015 20.39 -15.70 16.36
C PRO A 1015 19.29 -16.37 17.17
N GLU A 1016 18.05 -16.00 16.89
CA GLU A 1016 16.86 -16.48 17.54
C GLU A 1016 16.54 -17.92 17.11
N ARG A 1017 16.64 -18.25 15.81
CA ARG A 1017 16.46 -19.63 15.31
C ARG A 1017 17.52 -20.57 15.90
N PHE A 1018 18.73 -20.07 16.14
CA PHE A 1018 19.78 -20.83 16.79
C PHE A 1018 19.42 -21.18 18.25
N ILE A 1019 18.99 -20.19 19.03
CA ILE A 1019 18.62 -20.44 20.43
C ILE A 1019 17.38 -21.32 20.52
N GLU A 1020 16.39 -21.10 19.65
CA GLU A 1020 15.17 -21.89 19.60
C GLU A 1020 15.45 -23.37 19.32
N ASP A 1021 16.18 -23.67 18.24
CA ASP A 1021 16.53 -25.04 17.86
C ASP A 1021 17.32 -25.74 18.98
N LEU A 1022 18.26 -25.05 19.63
CA LEU A 1022 19.09 -25.61 20.69
C LEU A 1022 18.26 -25.87 21.97
N ALA A 1023 17.44 -24.91 22.39
CA ALA A 1023 16.56 -25.05 23.53
C ALA A 1023 15.53 -26.18 23.31
N TRP A 1024 15.01 -26.31 22.08
CA TRP A 1024 14.11 -27.40 21.69
C TRP A 1024 14.79 -28.78 21.83
N VAL A 1025 16.04 -28.89 21.36
CA VAL A 1025 16.86 -30.11 21.48
C VAL A 1025 17.10 -30.49 22.94
N GLU A 1026 17.55 -29.53 23.77
CA GLU A 1026 17.76 -29.72 25.21
C GLU A 1026 16.49 -30.20 25.92
N GLY A 1027 15.35 -29.58 25.63
CA GLY A 1027 14.05 -29.94 26.22
C GLY A 1027 13.59 -31.35 25.85
N ARG A 1028 13.71 -31.75 24.58
CA ARG A 1028 13.35 -33.10 24.12
C ARG A 1028 14.23 -34.20 24.72
N LEU A 1029 15.50 -33.87 25.01
CA LEU A 1029 16.44 -34.76 25.69
C LEU A 1029 16.20 -34.82 27.21
N GLY A 1030 15.19 -34.13 27.74
CA GLY A 1030 14.85 -34.13 29.17
C GLY A 1030 15.83 -33.35 30.04
N ARG A 1031 16.64 -32.44 29.46
CA ARG A 1031 17.60 -31.60 30.17
C ARG A 1031 16.99 -30.25 30.52
N GLU A 1032 15.96 -30.31 31.37
CA GLU A 1032 15.07 -29.19 31.68
C GLU A 1032 15.81 -27.97 32.26
N ASP A 1033 16.81 -28.19 33.11
CA ASP A 1033 17.62 -27.11 33.73
C ASP A 1033 18.47 -26.35 32.70
N GLN A 1034 19.14 -27.07 31.80
CA GLN A 1034 19.96 -26.48 30.72
C GLN A 1034 19.06 -25.71 29.75
N PHE A 1035 17.94 -26.33 29.39
CA PHE A 1035 16.90 -25.71 28.59
C PHE A 1035 16.44 -24.35 29.19
N LEU A 1036 16.05 -24.31 30.47
CA LEU A 1036 15.65 -23.06 31.14
C LEU A 1036 16.79 -22.03 31.23
N ALA A 1037 18.03 -22.49 31.38
CA ALA A 1037 19.21 -21.63 31.44
C ALA A 1037 19.54 -20.96 30.09
N ILE A 1038 19.34 -21.66 28.97
CA ILE A 1038 19.52 -21.12 27.61
C ILE A 1038 18.47 -20.03 27.33
N LEU A 1039 17.21 -20.26 27.69
CA LEU A 1039 16.16 -19.25 27.49
C LEU A 1039 16.37 -17.97 28.29
N LYS A 1040 16.87 -18.07 29.52
CA LYS A 1040 17.16 -16.87 30.33
C LYS A 1040 18.20 -15.97 29.67
N GLN A 1041 18.98 -16.48 28.72
CA GLN A 1041 19.96 -15.71 27.94
C GLN A 1041 19.33 -15.00 26.73
N SER A 1042 18.12 -15.37 26.29
CA SER A 1042 17.43 -14.78 25.12
C SER A 1042 16.38 -13.71 25.47
N VAL A 1043 16.30 -13.31 26.74
CA VAL A 1043 15.20 -12.50 27.33
C VAL A 1043 14.99 -11.12 26.70
N ASN A 1044 15.92 -10.59 25.89
CA ASN A 1044 15.84 -9.21 25.39
C ASN A 1044 15.05 -9.01 24.08
N ARG A 1045 14.36 -10.00 23.51
CA ARG A 1045 13.55 -9.81 22.29
C ARG A 1045 12.18 -10.53 22.37
N GLN A 1046 11.09 -9.76 22.40
CA GLN A 1046 9.74 -10.20 22.83
C GLN A 1046 9.06 -11.25 21.94
N ASN A 1047 8.99 -11.04 20.62
CA ASN A 1047 8.34 -12.00 19.70
C ASN A 1047 8.96 -13.41 19.75
N PHE A 1048 10.23 -13.48 20.17
CA PHE A 1048 10.99 -14.72 20.21
C PHE A 1048 10.79 -15.49 21.52
N GLN A 1049 10.42 -14.82 22.61
CA GLN A 1049 10.05 -15.52 23.85
C GLN A 1049 8.84 -16.43 23.61
N LEU A 1050 7.85 -15.96 22.85
CA LEU A 1050 6.62 -16.70 22.55
C LEU A 1050 6.88 -17.93 21.67
N ILE A 1051 7.64 -17.75 20.59
CA ILE A 1051 8.04 -18.84 19.68
C ILE A 1051 8.90 -19.86 20.43
N ALA A 1052 9.83 -19.39 21.26
CA ALA A 1052 10.60 -20.26 22.12
C ALA A 1052 9.66 -21.07 23.01
N TYR A 1053 8.83 -20.44 23.86
CA TYR A 1053 7.91 -21.16 24.76
C TYR A 1053 7.02 -22.20 24.05
N LEU A 1054 6.49 -21.89 22.87
CA LEU A 1054 5.78 -22.84 22.02
C LEU A 1054 6.60 -24.07 21.66
N SER A 1055 7.79 -23.84 21.13
CA SER A 1055 8.71 -24.88 20.71
C SER A 1055 9.05 -25.81 21.88
N LEU A 1056 9.17 -25.28 23.09
CA LEU A 1056 9.44 -26.05 24.32
C LEU A 1056 8.26 -26.88 24.76
N LEU A 1057 7.06 -26.33 24.64
CA LEU A 1057 5.86 -27.02 25.06
C LEU A 1057 5.55 -28.21 24.14
N ASN A 1058 5.92 -28.09 22.85
CA ASN A 1058 5.95 -29.18 21.89
C ASN A 1058 7.15 -30.12 22.06
N GLY A 1059 8.24 -29.63 22.66
CA GLY A 1059 9.50 -30.33 22.86
C GLY A 1059 9.53 -31.21 24.12
N SER A 1060 8.96 -30.74 25.22
CA SER A 1060 9.06 -31.39 26.52
C SER A 1060 8.29 -32.72 26.56
N ARG A 1061 8.95 -33.77 27.07
CA ARG A 1061 8.32 -35.07 27.40
C ARG A 1061 7.74 -35.12 28.83
N SER A 1062 7.94 -34.06 29.61
CA SER A 1062 7.57 -33.97 31.02
C SER A 1062 6.33 -33.10 31.20
N ASP A 1063 5.23 -33.69 31.65
CA ASP A 1063 3.95 -32.99 31.86
C ASP A 1063 4.10 -31.80 32.81
N ASN A 1064 4.88 -31.96 33.88
CA ASN A 1064 5.17 -30.89 34.84
C ASN A 1064 5.89 -29.70 34.19
N CYS A 1065 6.84 -29.97 33.28
CA CYS A 1065 7.48 -28.89 32.53
C CYS A 1065 6.54 -28.25 31.51
N ARG A 1066 5.67 -29.02 30.86
CA ARG A 1066 4.69 -28.47 29.93
C ARG A 1066 3.71 -27.53 30.63
N ASP A 1067 3.28 -27.86 31.85
CA ASP A 1067 2.44 -26.98 32.68
C ASP A 1067 3.16 -25.67 33.06
N ILE A 1068 4.42 -25.75 33.49
CA ILE A 1068 5.24 -24.58 33.83
C ILE A 1068 5.45 -23.69 32.59
N ILE A 1069 5.82 -24.28 31.46
CA ILE A 1069 6.04 -23.56 30.20
C ILE A 1069 4.74 -22.90 29.73
N PHE A 1070 3.59 -23.58 29.84
CA PHE A 1070 2.30 -23.02 29.48
C PHE A 1070 1.95 -21.81 30.35
N ALA A 1071 2.21 -21.90 31.67
CA ALA A 1071 1.97 -20.81 32.60
C ALA A 1071 2.86 -19.59 32.29
N GLU A 1072 4.14 -19.80 31.99
CA GLU A 1072 5.08 -18.74 31.59
C GLU A 1072 4.70 -18.12 30.24
N LEU A 1073 4.30 -18.93 29.24
CA LEU A 1073 3.79 -18.44 27.96
C LEU A 1073 2.56 -17.55 28.16
N LYS A 1074 1.60 -18.02 28.94
CA LYS A 1074 0.37 -17.28 29.26
C LYS A 1074 0.68 -15.97 29.97
N GLN A 1075 1.53 -16.00 30.99
CA GLN A 1075 1.96 -14.78 31.69
C GLN A 1075 2.69 -13.80 30.77
N THR A 1076 3.52 -14.31 29.85
CA THR A 1076 4.24 -13.49 28.86
C THR A 1076 3.28 -12.81 27.90
N VAL A 1077 2.21 -13.50 27.45
CA VAL A 1077 1.18 -12.89 26.60
C VAL A 1077 0.33 -11.88 27.38
N GLU A 1078 -0.05 -12.19 28.62
CA GLU A 1078 -0.88 -11.30 29.47
C GLU A 1078 -0.12 -10.03 29.91
N GLY A 1079 1.20 -10.08 30.00
CA GLY A 1079 2.05 -8.96 30.42
C GLY A 1079 2.44 -7.96 29.32
N ASN A 1080 2.01 -8.18 28.07
CA ASN A 1080 2.49 -7.44 26.89
C ASN A 1080 1.35 -7.05 25.94
N PRO A 1081 1.60 -6.16 24.94
CA PRO A 1081 0.61 -5.85 23.91
C PRO A 1081 0.27 -7.13 23.15
N ALA A 1082 -0.97 -7.59 23.28
CA ALA A 1082 -1.38 -8.84 22.66
C ALA A 1082 -1.38 -8.70 21.14
N THR A 1083 -0.74 -9.63 20.43
CA THR A 1083 -0.71 -9.70 18.97
C THR A 1083 -1.44 -10.95 18.47
N VAL A 1084 -1.81 -10.98 17.19
CA VAL A 1084 -2.38 -12.19 16.54
C VAL A 1084 -1.44 -13.39 16.77
N ASP A 1085 -0.14 -13.22 16.53
CA ASP A 1085 0.87 -14.27 16.71
C ASP A 1085 0.96 -14.79 18.15
N SER A 1086 0.75 -13.92 19.14
CA SER A 1086 0.74 -14.27 20.56
C SER A 1086 -0.43 -15.22 20.89
N PHE A 1087 -1.62 -14.94 20.36
CA PHE A 1087 -2.79 -15.80 20.59
C PHE A 1087 -2.76 -17.07 19.75
N LEU A 1088 -2.21 -17.04 18.53
CA LEU A 1088 -1.92 -18.27 17.78
C LEU A 1088 -0.98 -19.18 18.57
N SER A 1089 0.01 -18.60 19.25
CA SER A 1089 0.91 -19.35 20.12
C SER A 1089 0.19 -20.00 21.30
N LEU A 1090 -0.69 -19.28 21.97
CA LEU A 1090 -1.51 -19.87 23.04
C LEU A 1090 -2.47 -20.95 22.53
N ALA A 1091 -3.02 -20.80 21.32
CA ALA A 1091 -3.90 -21.78 20.71
C ALA A 1091 -3.16 -23.09 20.43
N HIS A 1092 -2.03 -23.04 19.72
CA HIS A 1092 -1.17 -24.19 19.47
C HIS A 1092 -0.69 -24.87 20.76
N ALA A 1093 -0.31 -24.06 21.75
CA ALA A 1093 0.09 -24.57 23.05
C ALA A 1093 -1.07 -25.33 23.73
N SER A 1094 -2.27 -24.73 23.77
CA SER A 1094 -3.47 -25.34 24.34
C SER A 1094 -3.85 -26.65 23.65
N HIS A 1095 -3.76 -26.69 22.31
CA HIS A 1095 -3.99 -27.91 21.54
C HIS A 1095 -3.05 -29.04 21.97
N SER A 1096 -1.75 -28.75 22.05
CA SER A 1096 -0.77 -29.77 22.43
C SER A 1096 -0.92 -30.24 23.89
N MET A 1097 -1.46 -29.39 24.79
CA MET A 1097 -1.85 -29.75 26.16
C MET A 1097 -3.15 -30.58 26.21
N GLY A 1098 -3.80 -30.83 25.08
CA GLY A 1098 -5.09 -31.50 25.01
C GLY A 1098 -6.27 -30.64 25.48
N ASN A 1099 -6.08 -29.32 25.61
CA ASN A 1099 -7.11 -28.39 26.06
C ASN A 1099 -7.80 -27.72 24.86
N GLN A 1100 -8.75 -28.45 24.29
CA GLN A 1100 -9.52 -28.03 23.11
C GLN A 1100 -10.29 -26.71 23.33
N SER A 1101 -10.90 -26.52 24.50
CA SER A 1101 -11.71 -25.31 24.77
C SER A 1101 -10.86 -24.04 24.82
N SER A 1102 -9.67 -24.10 25.43
CA SER A 1102 -8.74 -22.96 25.41
C SER A 1102 -8.17 -22.72 24.01
N MET A 1103 -7.87 -23.78 23.25
CA MET A 1103 -7.43 -23.65 21.86
C MET A 1103 -8.44 -22.87 21.02
N GLU A 1104 -9.72 -23.29 21.03
CA GLU A 1104 -10.81 -22.63 20.30
C GLU A 1104 -10.96 -21.17 20.75
N THR A 1105 -10.89 -20.90 22.06
CA THR A 1105 -10.96 -19.55 22.61
C THR A 1105 -9.83 -18.66 22.09
N TYR A 1106 -8.59 -19.15 22.08
CA TYR A 1106 -7.45 -18.37 21.63
C TYR A 1106 -7.43 -18.16 20.11
N PHE A 1107 -7.87 -19.14 19.32
CA PHE A 1107 -8.07 -18.92 17.88
C PHE A 1107 -9.17 -17.90 17.60
N GLU A 1108 -10.27 -17.92 18.36
CA GLU A 1108 -11.34 -16.94 18.20
C GLU A 1108 -10.83 -15.52 18.49
N ILE A 1109 -10.06 -15.34 19.57
CA ILE A 1109 -9.43 -14.06 19.89
C ILE A 1109 -8.47 -13.63 18.77
N ALA A 1110 -7.61 -14.54 18.30
CA ALA A 1110 -6.67 -14.26 17.21
C ALA A 1110 -7.40 -13.84 15.93
N ALA A 1111 -8.49 -14.52 15.58
CA ALA A 1111 -9.33 -14.19 14.42
C ALA A 1111 -10.01 -12.82 14.57
N GLN A 1112 -10.54 -12.49 15.76
CA GLN A 1112 -11.13 -11.17 16.02
C GLN A 1112 -10.11 -10.03 15.90
N MET A 1113 -8.88 -10.27 16.35
CA MET A 1113 -7.79 -9.31 16.22
C MET A 1113 -7.32 -9.19 14.77
N ALA A 1114 -7.19 -10.32 14.07
CA ALA A 1114 -6.82 -10.35 12.66
C ALA A 1114 -7.82 -9.56 11.79
N SER A 1115 -9.13 -9.70 12.06
CA SER A 1115 -10.17 -8.93 11.36
C SER A 1115 -10.10 -7.41 11.57
N LYS A 1116 -9.37 -6.93 12.58
CA LYS A 1116 -9.18 -5.51 12.89
C LYS A 1116 -7.77 -5.01 12.55
N ASN A 1117 -6.97 -5.83 11.89
CA ASN A 1117 -5.60 -5.48 11.49
C ASN A 1117 -5.60 -4.66 10.19
N ASP A 1118 -4.51 -3.94 9.90
CA ASP A 1118 -4.36 -3.15 8.66
C ASP A 1118 -4.36 -4.04 7.40
N ASP A 1119 -3.98 -5.33 7.54
CA ASP A 1119 -4.12 -6.36 6.50
C ASP A 1119 -4.91 -7.57 7.04
N PRO A 1120 -6.27 -7.47 7.08
CA PRO A 1120 -7.11 -8.54 7.61
C PRO A 1120 -6.95 -9.84 6.84
N SER A 1121 -6.79 -9.79 5.52
CA SER A 1121 -6.74 -10.97 4.65
C SER A 1121 -5.50 -11.81 4.93
N SER A 1122 -4.32 -11.19 5.00
CA SER A 1122 -3.08 -11.90 5.35
C SER A 1122 -3.12 -12.47 6.77
N LYS A 1123 -3.59 -11.70 7.75
CA LYS A 1123 -3.65 -12.16 9.14
C LYS A 1123 -4.71 -13.23 9.36
N LEU A 1124 -5.88 -13.15 8.72
CA LEU A 1124 -6.88 -14.22 8.77
C LEU A 1124 -6.40 -15.48 8.05
N ARG A 1125 -5.64 -15.36 6.95
CA ARG A 1125 -4.96 -16.51 6.33
C ARG A 1125 -4.04 -17.21 7.32
N GLN A 1126 -3.24 -16.45 8.06
CA GLN A 1126 -2.32 -16.98 9.06
C GLN A 1126 -3.04 -17.72 10.20
N VAL A 1127 -4.18 -17.17 10.67
CA VAL A 1127 -5.03 -17.83 11.66
C VAL A 1127 -5.62 -19.13 11.11
N MET A 1128 -6.15 -19.09 9.89
CA MET A 1128 -6.74 -20.27 9.24
C MET A 1128 -5.69 -21.37 9.02
N GLN A 1129 -4.51 -21.02 8.49
CA GLN A 1129 -3.39 -21.97 8.33
C GLN A 1129 -2.99 -22.61 9.67
N SER A 1130 -3.03 -21.84 10.76
CA SER A 1130 -2.76 -22.33 12.11
C SER A 1130 -3.83 -23.31 12.59
N GLN A 1131 -5.10 -23.02 12.35
CA GLN A 1131 -6.22 -23.93 12.66
C GLN A 1131 -6.12 -25.23 11.85
N LEU A 1132 -5.79 -25.14 10.55
CA LEU A 1132 -5.58 -26.29 9.68
C LEU A 1132 -4.43 -27.19 10.16
N LYS A 1133 -3.33 -26.62 10.67
CA LYS A 1133 -2.20 -27.38 11.23
C LYS A 1133 -2.58 -28.24 12.43
N VAL A 1134 -3.57 -27.82 13.22
CA VAL A 1134 -4.08 -28.58 14.38
C VAL A 1134 -5.39 -29.30 14.08
N ASN A 1135 -5.76 -29.42 12.80
CA ASN A 1135 -6.97 -30.08 12.31
C ASN A 1135 -8.29 -29.48 12.86
N ASP A 1136 -8.30 -28.20 13.21
CA ASP A 1136 -9.51 -27.43 13.58
C ASP A 1136 -10.22 -26.91 12.32
N LEU A 1137 -10.84 -27.83 11.57
CA LEU A 1137 -11.55 -27.51 10.32
C LEU A 1137 -12.74 -26.58 10.55
N GLY A 1138 -13.43 -26.73 11.70
CA GLY A 1138 -14.56 -25.89 12.08
C GLY A 1138 -14.14 -24.44 12.32
N GLY A 1139 -13.08 -24.23 13.11
CA GLY A 1139 -12.48 -22.92 13.31
C GLY A 1139 -11.92 -22.33 12.02
N ALA A 1140 -11.19 -23.11 11.21
CA ALA A 1140 -10.67 -22.66 9.93
C ALA A 1140 -11.78 -22.16 8.99
N TYR A 1141 -12.92 -22.86 8.94
CA TYR A 1141 -14.09 -22.42 8.19
C TYR A 1141 -14.66 -21.09 8.71
N GLN A 1142 -14.80 -20.93 10.03
CA GLN A 1142 -15.29 -19.67 10.60
C GLN A 1142 -14.33 -18.50 10.33
N THR A 1143 -13.02 -18.73 10.39
CA THR A 1143 -12.00 -17.73 10.04
C THR A 1143 -12.06 -17.38 8.56
N TRP A 1144 -12.21 -18.37 7.67
CA TRP A 1144 -12.40 -18.14 6.24
C TRP A 1144 -13.64 -17.27 5.96
N ARG A 1145 -14.75 -17.50 6.67
CA ARG A 1145 -15.97 -16.67 6.51
C ARG A 1145 -15.76 -15.21 6.89
N ARG A 1146 -14.76 -14.89 7.72
CA ARG A 1146 -14.39 -13.50 8.09
C ARG A 1146 -13.56 -12.80 7.02
N VAL A 1147 -12.93 -13.55 6.11
CA VAL A 1147 -12.20 -12.98 4.97
C VAL A 1147 -13.21 -12.30 4.04
N VAL A 1148 -12.86 -11.12 3.52
CA VAL A 1148 -13.67 -10.41 2.55
C VAL A 1148 -13.90 -11.26 1.29
N PRO A 1149 -15.11 -11.26 0.70
CA PRO A 1149 -15.45 -12.15 -0.41
C PRO A 1149 -14.42 -12.20 -1.56
N GLY A 1150 -13.87 -11.06 -1.97
CA GLY A 1150 -12.88 -10.99 -3.05
C GLY A 1150 -11.55 -11.69 -2.75
N ASP A 1151 -11.18 -11.82 -1.47
CA ASP A 1151 -9.92 -12.43 -1.04
C ASP A 1151 -10.07 -13.89 -0.60
N ARG A 1152 -11.30 -14.36 -0.39
CA ARG A 1152 -11.60 -15.75 -0.03
C ARG A 1152 -11.02 -16.75 -1.02
N SER A 1153 -10.88 -16.36 -2.28
CA SER A 1153 -10.30 -17.21 -3.33
C SER A 1153 -8.82 -17.54 -3.10
N TYR A 1154 -8.01 -16.59 -2.59
CA TYR A 1154 -6.58 -16.80 -2.34
C TYR A 1154 -6.32 -17.73 -1.16
N ILE A 1155 -7.21 -17.68 -0.17
CA ILE A 1155 -7.10 -18.43 1.08
C ILE A 1155 -7.83 -19.78 0.97
N GLY A 1156 -8.87 -19.82 0.13
CA GLY A 1156 -9.73 -20.97 -0.11
C GLY A 1156 -9.04 -22.26 -0.51
N ARG A 1157 -7.97 -22.16 -1.29
CA ARG A 1157 -7.24 -23.33 -1.79
C ARG A 1157 -6.72 -24.22 -0.66
N GLU A 1158 -6.05 -23.63 0.33
CA GLU A 1158 -5.46 -24.40 1.45
C GLU A 1158 -6.55 -25.05 2.31
N PHE A 1159 -7.68 -24.36 2.50
CA PHE A 1159 -8.83 -24.90 3.20
C PHE A 1159 -9.46 -26.07 2.44
N LEU A 1160 -9.61 -25.93 1.12
CA LEU A 1160 -10.10 -27.02 0.26
C LEU A 1160 -9.16 -28.21 0.23
N GLU A 1161 -7.85 -27.98 0.13
CA GLU A 1161 -6.84 -29.05 0.20
C GLU A 1161 -6.95 -29.79 1.55
N ALA A 1162 -7.15 -29.07 2.66
CA ALA A 1162 -7.36 -29.68 3.96
C ALA A 1162 -8.66 -30.49 4.05
N LEU A 1163 -9.78 -29.96 3.55
CA LEU A 1163 -11.06 -30.69 3.47
C LEU A 1163 -10.94 -31.94 2.59
N MET A 1164 -10.25 -31.86 1.46
CA MET A 1164 -10.01 -33.01 0.59
C MET A 1164 -9.11 -34.05 1.26
N LYS A 1165 -8.07 -33.63 1.98
CA LYS A 1165 -7.16 -34.53 2.71
C LYS A 1165 -7.89 -35.36 3.77
N VAL A 1166 -8.91 -34.79 4.43
CA VAL A 1166 -9.78 -35.52 5.38
C VAL A 1166 -11.00 -36.15 4.72
N LYS A 1167 -11.09 -36.13 3.38
CA LYS A 1167 -12.20 -36.69 2.58
C LYS A 1167 -13.58 -36.08 2.89
N HIS A 1168 -13.63 -34.80 3.28
CA HIS A 1168 -14.85 -34.08 3.63
C HIS A 1168 -15.47 -33.37 2.39
N TYR A 1169 -15.87 -34.16 1.39
CA TYR A 1169 -16.32 -33.68 0.07
C TYR A 1169 -17.60 -32.81 0.11
N SER A 1170 -18.52 -33.07 1.04
CA SER A 1170 -19.71 -32.22 1.24
C SER A 1170 -19.35 -30.79 1.66
N GLY A 1171 -18.27 -30.65 2.45
CA GLY A 1171 -17.72 -29.35 2.85
C GLY A 1171 -17.07 -28.62 1.68
N VAL A 1172 -16.41 -29.35 0.78
CA VAL A 1172 -15.89 -28.81 -0.49
C VAL A 1172 -17.03 -28.28 -1.35
N MET A 1173 -18.15 -29.01 -1.46
CA MET A 1173 -19.32 -28.56 -2.22
C MET A 1173 -19.95 -27.30 -1.65
N GLN A 1174 -20.22 -27.28 -0.34
CA GLN A 1174 -20.77 -26.09 0.31
C GLN A 1174 -19.85 -24.88 0.19
N TYR A 1175 -18.53 -25.11 0.19
CA TYR A 1175 -17.54 -24.08 -0.07
C TYR A 1175 -17.67 -23.53 -1.50
N VAL A 1176 -17.72 -24.39 -2.50
CA VAL A 1176 -17.86 -24.00 -3.92
C VAL A 1176 -19.19 -23.29 -4.17
N GLU A 1177 -20.29 -23.75 -3.56
CA GLU A 1177 -21.62 -23.12 -3.66
C GLU A 1177 -21.67 -21.70 -3.07
N GLN A 1178 -20.81 -21.41 -2.08
CA GLN A 1178 -20.75 -20.10 -1.41
C GLN A 1178 -19.82 -19.11 -2.12
N LEU A 1179 -19.08 -19.52 -3.16
CA LEU A 1179 -18.27 -18.60 -3.95
C LEU A 1179 -19.16 -17.82 -4.93
N PRO A 1180 -18.99 -16.49 -5.07
CA PRO A 1180 -19.77 -15.71 -6.02
C PRO A 1180 -19.58 -16.24 -7.45
N SER A 1181 -20.68 -16.52 -8.15
CA SER A 1181 -20.66 -17.14 -9.48
C SER A 1181 -19.87 -16.35 -10.54
N LYS A 1182 -19.74 -15.03 -10.36
CA LYS A 1182 -19.08 -14.11 -11.30
C LYS A 1182 -17.60 -13.85 -11.00
N ASP A 1183 -17.06 -14.30 -9.87
CA ASP A 1183 -15.68 -13.99 -9.53
C ASP A 1183 -14.75 -14.88 -10.35
N GLY A 1184 -13.96 -14.31 -11.26
CA GLY A 1184 -12.99 -15.04 -12.10
C GLY A 1184 -11.95 -15.83 -11.28
N LYS A 1185 -11.91 -15.63 -9.96
CA LYS A 1185 -11.05 -16.33 -8.98
C LYS A 1185 -11.68 -17.59 -8.36
N THR A 1186 -12.98 -17.83 -8.57
CA THR A 1186 -13.65 -19.14 -8.39
C THR A 1186 -12.94 -20.22 -9.22
N ASN A 1187 -12.23 -19.80 -10.27
CA ASN A 1187 -11.56 -20.66 -11.22
C ASN A 1187 -10.27 -21.29 -10.70
N ALA A 1188 -9.45 -20.56 -9.93
CA ALA A 1188 -8.25 -21.11 -9.31
C ALA A 1188 -8.59 -22.18 -8.25
N THR A 1189 -9.73 -21.99 -7.59
CA THR A 1189 -10.31 -22.89 -6.60
C THR A 1189 -10.76 -24.20 -7.25
N PHE A 1190 -11.48 -24.12 -8.38
CA PHE A 1190 -11.91 -25.32 -9.12
C PHE A 1190 -10.72 -26.05 -9.77
N SER A 1191 -9.76 -25.33 -10.33
CA SER A 1191 -8.50 -25.95 -10.79
C SER A 1191 -7.78 -26.66 -9.64
N ALA A 1192 -7.77 -26.12 -8.41
CA ALA A 1192 -7.21 -26.84 -7.27
C ALA A 1192 -7.97 -28.13 -6.94
N ILE A 1193 -9.30 -28.17 -7.08
CA ILE A 1193 -10.11 -29.39 -6.95
C ILE A 1193 -9.70 -30.42 -8.02
N CYS A 1194 -9.61 -30.01 -9.29
CA CYS A 1194 -9.21 -30.90 -10.40
C CYS A 1194 -7.75 -31.38 -10.28
N PHE A 1195 -6.81 -30.50 -9.91
CA PHE A 1195 -5.39 -30.84 -9.73
C PHE A 1195 -5.18 -31.81 -8.57
N THR A 1196 -5.84 -31.55 -7.43
CA THR A 1196 -5.72 -32.43 -6.26
C THR A 1196 -6.34 -33.81 -6.55
N TYR A 1197 -7.39 -33.88 -7.36
CA TYR A 1197 -7.97 -35.14 -7.79
C TYR A 1197 -7.03 -35.97 -8.68
N ASN A 1198 -6.39 -35.34 -9.67
CA ASN A 1198 -5.45 -36.04 -10.55
C ASN A 1198 -4.22 -36.59 -9.81
N GLY A 1199 -3.73 -35.91 -8.76
CA GLY A 1199 -2.64 -36.41 -7.91
C GLY A 1199 -3.03 -37.54 -6.95
N ILE A 1200 -4.31 -37.66 -6.58
CA ILE A 1200 -4.82 -38.72 -5.68
C ILE A 1200 -5.23 -39.99 -6.47
N GLY A 1201 -5.41 -39.90 -7.79
CA GLY A 1201 -5.90 -41.00 -8.64
C GLY A 1201 -5.11 -42.31 -8.54
N ASP A 1202 -3.82 -42.26 -8.19
CA ASP A 1202 -2.99 -43.46 -8.03
C ASP A 1202 -3.30 -44.26 -6.75
N ASP A 1203 -3.90 -43.64 -5.72
CA ASP A 1203 -4.28 -44.33 -4.48
C ASP A 1203 -5.67 -45.00 -4.59
N VAL A 1204 -6.48 -44.60 -5.57
CA VAL A 1204 -7.79 -45.22 -5.86
C VAL A 1204 -7.61 -46.64 -6.43
N HIS A 1205 -6.45 -46.96 -7.00
CA HIS A 1205 -6.13 -48.33 -7.39
C HIS A 1205 -5.89 -49.29 -6.21
N SER A 1206 -5.60 -48.79 -5.00
CA SER A 1206 -5.52 -49.64 -3.80
C SER A 1206 -6.89 -50.09 -3.27
N TRP A 1207 -7.97 -49.51 -3.81
CA TRP A 1207 -9.36 -49.79 -3.42
C TRP A 1207 -10.14 -50.66 -4.44
N ARG A 1208 -9.48 -51.17 -5.50
CA ARG A 1208 -10.06 -52.17 -6.42
C ARG A 1208 -9.51 -53.56 -6.19
#